data_AF-A0A7R9KMQ4-F1
#
_entry.id   AF-A0A7R9KMQ4-F1
#
_cell.length_a   1.000
_cell.length_b   1.000
_cell.length_c   1.000
_cell.angle_alpha   90.00
_cell.angle_beta   90.00
_cell.angle_gamma   90.00
#
_symmetry.space_group_name_H-M   'P 1'
#
loop_
_entity.id
_entity.type
_entity.pdbx_description
1 polymer ?
#
loop_
_entity_poly.entity_id
_entity_poly.type
_entity_poly.pdbx_seq_one_letter_code
_entity_poly.pdbx_strand_id
1 'polypeptide(L)'
;MSNTSVPTVGYYKLRALAQPIRLLLKYTGVNFTDIYYDKPGAVTREAFKEDWFKEKFTLGFDFPNVPYYIDGSVKLTQSMAITRYLARKHGLMATDETGLVRQDMLEQQLTDIRMGLMVGLSFKPDFVNLKDKYIAETLPQQLDALSRFLGTHQWFTGNHINYVDFWAYEILDWLRLLSAVGLYLDRMLSGGLKNPGYAGVNFTDIYYDKPGAVTREALKEHWFKEKFTLGFDFPYVPYYIDGSVKLTQSNAILRHLGRKHGLVATDETGLVRQDVLEQQLVDIRMGLMIGLLFKPNFVDLKDKYIAETLTQQLDALSRFLGTRQWFTGNHINYVDFLAYEILDWLRLLSADTVNKYQNLVQFLDRFENLPAIKAYMKSPEFISWPLFGPHAKWGFKNVRALAQPIRLLLAYKGVKFTDRHYDRPGATTVEEYKGDWWAERDSLGMDFPNLPYYIDGNVKLSQSVAIMRYLGRKHGLVATDETGLTRQDVLEQQLVDIRFAFVVHLCFSPDFETLKDKYLAETLPQQLDALSRFLGTRQWFTGNHINYVDFWAYEKMDWLRQFSPKTFIKYDNLVEFMIRLECLPTIKAYMKSPEFISWPLFGHSQWGFKKLSTDTHLANWAKEKFTLGLDFPNLPYYIDGTIKLTQSKAIMRHLGRKHGLVATDETGLVRQDVLDQQLADIITIFLSDVVLSKDFPAAKVKYIAETLPQQLDSLSRFLGTRQWFTGNHINYVDFLAYELLDWFRLFSPETVNKYQNLVHLLTRFESLPAIKAYMKSPEFISWPLFGPHAKWGFKK
;
A
#
# COMPACT_ATOMS: atom_id res chain seq x y z
N MET A 1 -48.32 23.08 37.33
CA MET A 1 -47.80 23.41 35.98
C MET A 1 -46.29 23.45 36.10
N SER A 2 -45.58 22.47 35.55
CA SER A 2 -44.11 22.49 35.57
C SER A 2 -43.59 23.56 34.62
N ASN A 3 -42.56 24.30 35.06
CA ASN A 3 -41.95 25.37 34.29
C ASN A 3 -41.08 24.78 33.17
N THR A 4 -41.70 24.32 32.10
CA THR A 4 -41.02 23.74 30.94
C THR A 4 -40.29 24.85 30.18
N SER A 5 -38.97 24.94 30.38
CA SER A 5 -38.12 25.86 29.64
C SER A 5 -38.30 25.64 28.14
N VAL A 6 -38.58 26.70 27.38
CA VAL A 6 -38.65 26.64 25.91
C VAL A 6 -37.33 26.08 25.38
N PRO A 7 -37.33 24.96 24.63
CA PRO A 7 -36.11 24.38 24.09
C PRO A 7 -35.33 25.37 23.21
N THR A 8 -34.01 25.23 23.20
CA THR A 8 -33.12 26.09 22.42
C THR A 8 -32.39 25.27 21.35
N VAL A 9 -32.44 25.71 20.10
CA VAL A 9 -31.59 25.23 19.00
C VAL A 9 -30.51 26.27 18.77
N GLY A 10 -29.24 25.88 18.69
CA GLY A 10 -28.15 26.80 18.35
C GLY A 10 -27.45 26.39 17.07
N TYR A 11 -27.33 27.31 16.10
CA TYR A 11 -26.61 27.07 14.85
C TYR A 11 -26.16 28.36 14.16
N TYR A 12 -25.44 28.23 13.05
CA TYR A 12 -25.27 29.36 12.13
C TYR A 12 -26.60 29.73 11.48
N LYS A 13 -26.74 30.98 11.02
CA LYS A 13 -27.94 31.51 10.35
C LYS A 13 -28.04 31.08 8.88
N LEU A 14 -28.15 29.77 8.71
CA LEU A 14 -28.34 29.07 7.45
C LEU A 14 -29.10 27.77 7.72
N ARG A 15 -29.60 27.12 6.66
CA ARG A 15 -30.35 25.85 6.75
C ARG A 15 -29.44 24.70 7.23
N ALA A 16 -28.67 24.14 6.30
CA ALA A 16 -27.74 23.03 6.46
C ALA A 16 -28.14 22.02 7.56
N LEU A 17 -27.27 21.76 8.54
CA LEU A 17 -27.46 20.67 9.51
C LEU A 17 -28.55 20.92 10.55
N ALA A 18 -29.00 22.17 10.75
CA ALA A 18 -30.09 22.48 11.67
C ALA A 18 -31.48 22.43 11.03
N GLN A 19 -31.58 22.48 9.71
CA GLN A 19 -32.88 22.57 9.05
C GLN A 19 -33.80 21.35 9.31
N PRO A 20 -33.31 20.09 9.30
CA PRO A 20 -34.16 18.94 9.66
C PRO A 20 -34.63 18.99 11.12
N ILE A 21 -33.82 19.53 12.04
CA ILE A 21 -34.21 19.74 13.45
C ILE A 21 -35.36 20.76 13.52
N ARG A 22 -35.22 21.90 12.84
CA ARG A 22 -36.24 22.96 12.76
C ARG A 22 -37.54 22.45 12.15
N LEU A 23 -37.47 21.72 11.04
CA LEU A 23 -38.63 21.13 10.37
C LEU A 23 -39.36 20.13 11.29
N LEU A 24 -38.62 19.25 11.97
CA LEU A 24 -39.18 18.27 12.90
C LEU A 24 -39.86 18.98 14.09
N LEU A 25 -39.20 19.95 14.74
CA LEU A 25 -39.79 20.73 15.83
C LEU A 25 -41.06 21.49 15.40
N LYS A 26 -41.08 22.05 14.18
CA LYS A 26 -42.29 22.70 13.64
C LYS A 26 -43.40 21.70 13.34
N TYR A 27 -43.07 20.53 12.80
CA TYR A 27 -44.03 19.46 12.54
C TYR A 27 -44.67 18.92 13.83
N THR A 28 -43.89 18.80 14.91
CA THR A 28 -44.40 18.35 16.23
C THR A 28 -45.03 19.47 17.06
N GLY A 29 -45.15 20.68 16.53
CA GLY A 29 -45.76 21.84 17.21
C GLY A 29 -44.93 22.37 18.39
N VAL A 30 -43.65 22.01 18.50
CA VAL A 30 -42.78 22.44 19.58
C VAL A 30 -42.29 23.88 19.33
N ASN A 31 -42.61 24.78 20.27
CA ASN A 31 -42.00 26.10 20.32
C ASN A 31 -40.54 25.98 20.78
N PHE A 32 -39.63 26.67 20.09
CA PHE A 32 -38.21 26.69 20.40
C PHE A 32 -37.60 28.07 20.12
N THR A 33 -36.52 28.39 20.81
CA THR A 33 -35.65 29.55 20.56
C THR A 33 -34.54 29.15 19.61
N ASP A 34 -34.36 29.87 18.51
CA ASP A 34 -33.25 29.66 17.56
C ASP A 34 -32.15 30.69 17.86
N ILE A 35 -31.00 30.22 18.33
CA ILE A 35 -29.81 31.03 18.62
C ILE A 35 -28.91 31.00 17.40
N TYR A 36 -28.72 32.15 16.79
CA TYR A 36 -27.91 32.33 15.59
C TYR A 36 -26.51 32.84 15.94
N TYR A 37 -25.50 32.09 15.52
CA TYR A 37 -24.14 32.58 15.41
C TYR A 37 -23.94 33.12 13.98
N ASP A 38 -24.31 34.38 13.75
CA ASP A 38 -24.06 35.08 12.49
C ASP A 38 -23.28 36.37 12.70
N LYS A 39 -22.00 36.36 12.28
CA LYS A 39 -21.20 37.59 12.16
C LYS A 39 -21.55 38.27 10.83
N PRO A 40 -22.28 39.41 10.82
CA PRO A 40 -22.75 40.00 9.58
C PRO A 40 -21.58 40.50 8.74
N GLY A 41 -21.59 40.21 7.43
CA GLY A 41 -20.50 40.57 6.51
C GLY A 41 -19.25 39.69 6.61
N ALA A 42 -19.26 38.59 7.37
CA ALA A 42 -18.14 37.65 7.39
C ALA A 42 -17.98 36.91 6.03
N VAL A 43 -16.86 37.18 5.35
CA VAL A 43 -16.50 36.55 4.06
C VAL A 43 -15.47 35.43 4.19
N THR A 44 -14.92 35.18 5.37
CA THR A 44 -13.98 34.08 5.65
C THR A 44 -14.54 33.08 6.65
N ARG A 45 -14.09 31.82 6.56
CA ARG A 45 -14.53 30.72 7.42
C ARG A 45 -14.19 30.96 8.89
N GLU A 46 -13.10 31.66 9.15
CA GLU A 46 -12.57 31.98 10.46
C GLU A 46 -13.43 33.06 11.12
N ALA A 47 -13.73 34.15 10.40
CA ALA A 47 -14.64 35.20 10.85
C ALA A 47 -16.06 34.64 11.10
N PHE A 48 -16.52 33.69 10.28
CA PHE A 48 -17.83 33.06 10.42
C PHE A 48 -17.97 32.17 11.68
N LYS A 49 -16.84 31.68 12.23
CA LYS A 49 -16.82 30.80 13.42
C LYS A 49 -16.56 31.54 14.73
N GLU A 50 -16.10 32.78 14.67
CA GLU A 50 -15.54 33.51 15.80
C GLU A 50 -16.50 33.58 17.01
N ASP A 51 -17.78 33.90 16.75
CA ASP A 51 -18.75 34.07 17.83
C ASP A 51 -19.16 32.75 18.48
N TRP A 52 -19.31 31.67 17.69
CA TRP A 52 -19.46 30.33 18.26
C TRP A 52 -18.24 29.93 19.10
N PHE A 53 -17.02 30.29 18.68
CA PHE A 53 -15.81 29.90 19.39
C PHE A 53 -15.67 30.57 20.77
N LYS A 54 -16.34 31.71 21.00
CA LYS A 54 -16.43 32.37 22.32
C LYS A 54 -17.32 31.59 23.30
N GLU A 55 -18.38 30.95 22.81
CA GLU A 55 -19.35 30.20 23.64
C GLU A 55 -19.13 28.69 23.66
N LYS A 56 -18.36 28.14 22.71
CA LYS A 56 -18.21 26.70 22.46
C LYS A 56 -18.03 25.86 23.73
N PHE A 57 -17.22 26.32 24.68
CA PHE A 57 -16.90 25.56 25.89
C PHE A 57 -17.68 26.00 27.15
N THR A 58 -18.55 27.01 27.07
CA THR A 58 -19.29 27.54 28.24
C THR A 58 -20.62 26.83 28.48
N LEU A 59 -21.21 26.23 27.44
CA LEU A 59 -22.56 25.65 27.49
C LEU A 59 -22.63 24.25 28.13
N GLY A 60 -21.49 23.60 28.40
CA GLY A 60 -21.42 22.32 29.12
C GLY A 60 -21.88 21.10 28.32
N PHE A 61 -21.51 21.02 27.04
CA PHE A 61 -21.72 19.83 26.20
C PHE A 61 -20.57 18.83 26.34
N ASP A 62 -20.87 17.54 26.23
CA ASP A 62 -19.87 16.45 26.19
C ASP A 62 -18.88 16.60 25.01
N PHE A 63 -19.43 16.82 23.81
CA PHE A 63 -18.69 17.12 22.59
C PHE A 63 -19.20 18.45 22.00
N PRO A 64 -18.64 19.61 22.39
CA PRO A 64 -19.21 20.89 22.00
C PRO A 64 -19.07 21.18 20.50
N ASN A 65 -20.21 21.26 19.81
CA ASN A 65 -20.31 21.57 18.39
C ASN A 65 -21.69 22.16 18.07
N VAL A 66 -21.86 22.71 16.86
CA VAL A 66 -23.14 23.19 16.33
C VAL A 66 -23.57 22.34 15.10
N PRO A 67 -24.86 21.97 14.96
CA PRO A 67 -25.97 22.41 15.78
C PRO A 67 -26.02 21.75 17.16
N TYR A 68 -26.57 22.48 18.12
CA TYR A 68 -26.90 21.99 19.45
C TYR A 68 -28.39 22.14 19.76
N TYR A 69 -28.86 21.37 20.74
CA TYR A 69 -30.21 21.42 21.29
C TYR A 69 -30.14 21.36 22.83
N ILE A 70 -30.88 22.25 23.50
CA ILE A 70 -30.99 22.30 24.97
C ILE A 70 -32.47 22.27 25.36
N ASP A 71 -32.84 21.36 26.26
CA ASP A 71 -34.22 21.14 26.71
C ASP A 71 -34.19 20.67 28.17
N GLY A 72 -34.32 21.63 29.09
CA GLY A 72 -34.10 21.41 30.51
C GLY A 72 -32.67 20.91 30.81
N SER A 73 -32.57 19.69 31.33
CA SER A 73 -31.29 19.02 31.60
C SER A 73 -30.69 18.31 30.38
N VAL A 74 -31.46 18.12 29.30
CA VAL A 74 -30.98 17.48 28.07
C VAL A 74 -30.18 18.50 27.27
N LYS A 75 -28.90 18.19 27.01
CA LYS A 75 -27.96 19.01 26.26
C LYS A 75 -27.30 18.16 25.19
N LEU A 76 -27.69 18.37 23.93
CA LEU A 76 -27.26 17.57 22.79
C LEU A 76 -26.48 18.42 21.78
N THR A 77 -25.50 17.79 21.17
CA THR A 77 -24.85 18.23 19.93
C THR A 77 -25.02 17.12 18.89
N GLN A 78 -24.54 17.35 17.67
CA GLN A 78 -24.65 16.43 16.52
C GLN A 78 -26.08 16.30 15.99
N SER A 79 -26.29 16.73 14.74
CA SER A 79 -27.62 16.94 14.19
C SER A 79 -28.49 15.68 14.13
N MET A 80 -27.89 14.52 13.88
CA MET A 80 -28.61 13.25 13.79
C MET A 80 -29.04 12.75 15.18
N ALA A 81 -28.17 12.89 16.19
CA ALA A 81 -28.49 12.56 17.58
C ALA A 81 -29.64 13.43 18.12
N ILE A 82 -29.63 14.73 17.79
CA ILE A 82 -30.75 15.63 18.10
C ILE A 82 -32.04 15.16 17.41
N THR A 83 -32.01 14.85 16.10
CA THR A 83 -33.24 14.38 15.43
C THR A 83 -33.74 13.04 15.96
N ARG A 84 -32.87 12.10 16.38
CA ARG A 84 -33.28 10.83 17.00
C ARG A 84 -33.88 11.01 18.39
N TYR A 85 -33.30 11.88 19.23
CA TYR A 85 -33.88 12.23 20.53
C TYR A 85 -35.30 12.79 20.35
N LEU A 86 -35.46 13.76 19.44
CA LEU A 86 -36.77 14.34 19.14
C LEU A 86 -37.72 13.29 18.53
N ALA A 87 -37.22 12.39 17.68
CA ALA A 87 -38.02 11.32 17.11
C ALA A 87 -38.57 10.37 18.18
N ARG A 88 -37.75 9.95 19.14
CA ARG A 88 -38.20 9.15 20.30
C ARG A 88 -39.21 9.93 21.13
N LYS A 89 -38.92 11.19 21.46
CA LYS A 89 -39.78 12.08 22.26
C LYS A 89 -41.18 12.31 21.64
N HIS A 90 -41.28 12.28 20.31
CA HIS A 90 -42.52 12.61 19.58
C HIS A 90 -43.10 11.45 18.76
N GLY A 91 -42.62 10.21 18.92
CA GLY A 91 -43.17 9.03 18.22
C GLY A 91 -42.90 8.98 16.71
N LEU A 92 -41.82 9.62 16.24
CA LEU A 92 -41.38 9.64 14.82
C LEU A 92 -40.26 8.63 14.52
N MET A 93 -40.13 7.61 15.37
CA MET A 93 -39.31 6.42 15.13
C MET A 93 -40.17 5.33 14.50
N ALA A 94 -39.55 4.43 13.73
CA ALA A 94 -40.24 3.21 13.32
C ALA A 94 -40.55 2.30 14.53
N THR A 95 -41.70 1.64 14.50
CA THR A 95 -42.23 0.82 15.61
C THR A 95 -41.96 -0.68 15.48
N ASP A 96 -41.52 -1.13 14.31
CA ASP A 96 -41.16 -2.52 14.02
C ASP A 96 -39.77 -2.62 13.39
N GLU A 97 -39.18 -3.81 13.41
CA GLU A 97 -37.80 -4.01 12.94
C GLU A 97 -37.63 -3.78 11.43
N THR A 98 -38.66 -3.99 10.61
CA THR A 98 -38.61 -3.71 9.15
C THR A 98 -38.49 -2.20 8.91
N GLY A 99 -39.32 -1.42 9.60
CA GLY A 99 -39.24 0.04 9.56
C GLY A 99 -37.93 0.57 10.14
N LEU A 100 -37.43 -0.01 11.25
CA LEU A 100 -36.16 0.39 11.87
C LEU A 100 -34.95 0.09 10.97
N VAL A 101 -34.95 -1.07 10.30
CA VAL A 101 -33.96 -1.43 9.27
C VAL A 101 -33.97 -0.41 8.13
N ARG A 102 -35.15 -0.10 7.58
CA ARG A 102 -35.29 0.89 6.48
C ARG A 102 -34.83 2.28 6.89
N GLN A 103 -35.21 2.72 8.09
CA GLN A 103 -34.80 3.98 8.69
C GLN A 103 -33.28 4.08 8.83
N ASP A 104 -32.63 3.05 9.42
CA ASP A 104 -31.18 3.04 9.65
C ASP A 104 -30.39 3.02 8.34
N MET A 105 -30.84 2.25 7.34
CA MET A 105 -30.24 2.20 6.00
C MET A 105 -30.32 3.55 5.27
N LEU A 106 -31.49 4.18 5.28
CA LEU A 106 -31.71 5.48 4.66
C LEU A 106 -30.88 6.58 5.34
N GLU A 107 -30.80 6.58 6.66
CA GLU A 107 -30.03 7.58 7.42
C GLU A 107 -28.54 7.57 7.00
N GLN A 108 -27.95 6.37 6.84
CA GLN A 108 -26.58 6.22 6.38
C GLN A 108 -26.42 6.62 4.90
N GLN A 109 -27.33 6.21 4.02
CA GLN A 109 -27.26 6.58 2.60
C GLN A 109 -27.39 8.11 2.40
N LEU A 110 -28.30 8.76 3.13
CA LEU A 110 -28.44 10.21 3.13
C LEU A 110 -27.20 10.91 3.70
N THR A 111 -26.56 10.32 4.72
CA THR A 111 -25.29 10.83 5.26
C THR A 111 -24.18 10.79 4.22
N ASP A 112 -24.05 9.70 3.45
CA ASP A 112 -23.06 9.60 2.37
C ASP A 112 -23.32 10.60 1.23
N ILE A 113 -24.58 10.75 0.80
CA ILE A 113 -24.98 11.77 -0.19
C ILE A 113 -24.64 13.19 0.32
N ARG A 114 -24.99 13.50 1.57
CA ARG A 114 -24.71 14.78 2.24
C ARG A 114 -23.21 15.08 2.29
N MET A 115 -22.38 14.09 2.64
CA MET A 115 -20.92 14.25 2.72
C MET A 115 -20.30 14.42 1.32
N GLY A 116 -20.80 13.69 0.32
CA GLY A 116 -20.42 13.89 -1.09
C GLY A 116 -20.73 15.32 -1.58
N LEU A 117 -21.95 15.80 -1.31
CA LEU A 117 -22.38 17.16 -1.67
C LEU A 117 -21.57 18.25 -0.97
N MET A 118 -21.35 18.13 0.34
CA MET A 118 -20.66 19.16 1.12
C MET A 118 -19.15 19.11 0.92
N VAL A 119 -18.51 17.98 1.24
CA VAL A 119 -17.04 17.85 1.29
C VAL A 119 -16.45 17.41 -0.05
N GLY A 120 -17.16 16.57 -0.79
CA GLY A 120 -16.74 16.11 -2.13
C GLY A 120 -16.87 17.17 -3.21
N LEU A 121 -17.87 18.07 -3.09
CA LEU A 121 -18.23 19.06 -4.10
C LEU A 121 -18.21 20.51 -3.58
N SER A 122 -19.14 20.89 -2.70
CA SER A 122 -19.43 22.31 -2.38
C SER A 122 -18.31 23.05 -1.66
N PHE A 123 -17.45 22.34 -0.92
CA PHE A 123 -16.28 22.91 -0.22
C PHE A 123 -14.98 22.81 -1.04
N LYS A 124 -15.02 22.31 -2.27
CA LYS A 124 -13.85 22.27 -3.15
C LYS A 124 -13.65 23.63 -3.82
N PRO A 125 -12.42 24.17 -3.92
CA PRO A 125 -12.14 25.38 -4.70
C PRO A 125 -12.58 25.24 -6.16
N ASP A 126 -12.50 24.02 -6.71
CA ASP A 126 -12.89 23.67 -8.08
C ASP A 126 -14.38 23.30 -8.23
N PHE A 127 -15.25 23.85 -7.36
CA PHE A 127 -16.69 23.55 -7.34
C PHE A 127 -17.35 23.65 -8.71
N VAL A 128 -17.02 24.69 -9.49
CA VAL A 128 -17.65 24.99 -10.78
C VAL A 128 -17.45 23.84 -11.78
N ASN A 129 -16.23 23.30 -11.90
CA ASN A 129 -15.94 22.19 -12.82
C ASN A 129 -16.44 20.84 -12.29
N LEU A 130 -16.36 20.63 -10.97
CA LEU A 130 -16.83 19.40 -10.34
C LEU A 130 -18.36 19.26 -10.35
N LYS A 131 -19.10 20.38 -10.35
CA LYS A 131 -20.56 20.43 -10.33
C LYS A 131 -21.18 19.70 -11.51
N ASP A 132 -20.76 20.03 -12.73
CA ASP A 132 -21.41 19.50 -13.94
C ASP A 132 -21.14 17.99 -14.09
N LYS A 133 -19.92 17.55 -13.74
CA LYS A 133 -19.59 16.12 -13.63
C LYS A 133 -20.46 15.40 -12.59
N TYR A 134 -20.65 15.99 -11.41
CA TYR A 134 -21.50 15.42 -10.37
C TYR A 134 -22.97 15.30 -10.83
N ILE A 135 -23.50 16.33 -11.51
CA ILE A 135 -24.87 16.33 -12.07
C ILE A 135 -25.02 15.28 -13.18
N ALA A 136 -24.02 15.11 -14.05
CA ALA A 136 -24.10 14.18 -15.17
C ALA A 136 -23.90 12.70 -14.74
N GLU A 137 -22.91 12.43 -13.89
CA GLU A 137 -22.47 11.07 -13.59
C GLU A 137 -22.99 10.53 -12.26
N THR A 138 -23.06 11.35 -11.22
CA THR A 138 -23.30 10.90 -9.83
C THR A 138 -24.76 11.05 -9.40
N LEU A 139 -25.35 12.22 -9.68
CA LEU A 139 -26.71 12.56 -9.26
C LEU A 139 -27.79 11.59 -9.79
N PRO A 140 -27.78 11.13 -11.05
CA PRO A 140 -28.81 10.22 -11.55
C PRO A 140 -28.80 8.87 -10.81
N GLN A 141 -27.62 8.35 -10.46
CA GLN A 141 -27.47 7.11 -9.70
C GLN A 141 -28.01 7.23 -8.27
N GLN A 142 -27.80 8.38 -7.63
CA GLN A 142 -28.30 8.65 -6.28
C GLN A 142 -29.83 8.82 -6.27
N LEU A 143 -30.40 9.51 -7.27
CA LEU A 143 -31.84 9.67 -7.41
C LEU A 143 -32.54 8.34 -7.75
N ASP A 144 -31.97 7.52 -8.64
CA ASP A 144 -32.47 6.16 -8.92
C ASP A 144 -32.49 5.29 -7.65
N ALA A 145 -31.40 5.26 -6.89
CA ALA A 145 -31.32 4.51 -5.65
C ALA A 145 -32.37 4.96 -4.62
N LEU A 146 -32.55 6.28 -4.42
CA LEU A 146 -33.60 6.81 -3.55
C LEU A 146 -35.01 6.50 -4.08
N SER A 147 -35.24 6.62 -5.39
CA SER A 147 -36.54 6.32 -6.01
C SER A 147 -36.93 4.85 -5.87
N ARG A 148 -35.97 3.93 -6.08
CA ARG A 148 -36.18 2.49 -5.85
C ARG A 148 -36.43 2.18 -4.38
N PHE A 149 -35.71 2.86 -3.47
CA PHE A 149 -35.91 2.65 -2.04
C PHE A 149 -37.28 3.14 -1.56
N LEU A 150 -37.76 4.30 -2.03
CA LEU A 150 -39.12 4.78 -1.77
C LEU A 150 -40.16 3.80 -2.34
N GLY A 151 -40.02 3.42 -3.60
CA GLY A 151 -40.92 2.50 -4.28
C GLY A 151 -42.35 3.03 -4.31
N THR A 152 -43.30 2.24 -3.83
CA THR A 152 -44.73 2.59 -3.73
C THR A 152 -45.14 3.13 -2.36
N HIS A 153 -44.20 3.35 -1.43
CA HIS A 153 -44.51 3.87 -0.10
C HIS A 153 -44.79 5.37 -0.14
N GLN A 154 -45.63 5.86 0.77
CA GLN A 154 -45.90 7.29 0.91
C GLN A 154 -44.70 8.07 1.45
N TRP A 155 -43.92 7.44 2.32
CA TRP A 155 -42.71 7.95 2.98
C TRP A 155 -41.59 6.92 2.83
N PHE A 156 -40.32 7.31 2.95
CA PHE A 156 -39.24 6.36 2.69
C PHE A 156 -39.23 5.19 3.68
N THR A 157 -39.70 5.38 4.91
CA THR A 157 -39.81 4.31 5.91
C THR A 157 -41.13 3.53 5.87
N GLY A 158 -42.10 3.89 5.00
CA GLY A 158 -43.37 3.19 4.87
C GLY A 158 -44.57 4.13 4.69
N ASN A 159 -45.68 3.82 5.36
CA ASN A 159 -46.93 4.61 5.27
C ASN A 159 -47.00 5.75 6.31
N HIS A 160 -45.98 5.89 7.16
CA HIS A 160 -45.90 6.92 8.20
C HIS A 160 -44.59 7.69 8.09
N ILE A 161 -44.66 9.00 8.31
CA ILE A 161 -43.51 9.90 8.31
C ILE A 161 -42.60 9.63 9.51
N ASN A 162 -41.29 9.67 9.27
CA ASN A 162 -40.24 9.41 10.22
C ASN A 162 -39.24 10.59 10.24
N TYR A 163 -38.42 10.70 11.29
CA TYR A 163 -37.41 11.76 11.36
C TYR A 163 -36.42 11.77 10.17
N VAL A 164 -36.18 10.62 9.54
CA VAL A 164 -35.29 10.52 8.38
C VAL A 164 -35.92 11.13 7.11
N ASP A 165 -37.25 11.18 6.98
CA ASP A 165 -37.91 11.84 5.83
C ASP A 165 -37.62 13.35 5.80
N PHE A 166 -37.43 14.00 6.96
CA PHE A 166 -37.03 15.41 7.03
C PHE A 166 -35.59 15.63 6.56
N TRP A 167 -34.70 14.65 6.80
CA TRP A 167 -33.35 14.66 6.22
C TRP A 167 -33.39 14.39 4.71
N ALA A 168 -34.25 13.46 4.26
CA ALA A 168 -34.43 13.16 2.85
C ALA A 168 -34.93 14.39 2.08
N TYR A 169 -35.96 15.07 2.60
CA TYR A 169 -36.48 16.32 2.05
C TYR A 169 -35.39 17.39 1.91
N GLU A 170 -34.62 17.65 2.98
CA GLU A 170 -33.59 18.70 2.97
C GLU A 170 -32.50 18.40 1.93
N ILE A 171 -32.04 17.14 1.83
CA ILE A 171 -31.03 16.72 0.87
C ILE A 171 -31.57 16.75 -0.56
N LEU A 172 -32.81 16.31 -0.80
CA LEU A 172 -33.46 16.40 -2.11
C LEU A 172 -33.63 17.85 -2.56
N ASP A 173 -33.92 18.79 -1.64
CA ASP A 173 -33.98 20.21 -1.96
C ASP A 173 -32.58 20.78 -2.29
N TRP A 174 -31.52 20.34 -1.62
CA TRP A 174 -30.15 20.72 -2.01
C TRP A 174 -29.80 20.20 -3.42
N LEU A 175 -30.22 18.98 -3.76
CA LEU A 175 -30.04 18.41 -5.10
C LEU A 175 -30.86 19.15 -6.18
N ARG A 176 -32.07 19.58 -5.84
CA ARG A 176 -32.93 20.44 -6.67
C ARG A 176 -32.30 21.81 -6.91
N LEU A 177 -31.65 22.39 -5.90
CA LEU A 177 -30.94 23.68 -6.00
C LEU A 177 -29.61 23.55 -6.77
N LEU A 178 -28.93 22.40 -6.70
CA LEU A 178 -27.68 22.16 -7.41
C LEU A 178 -27.91 22.01 -8.93
N SER A 179 -28.92 21.23 -9.31
CA SER A 179 -29.26 20.96 -10.71
C SER A 179 -30.08 22.09 -11.33
N ALA A 180 -29.88 22.35 -12.63
CA ALA A 180 -30.66 23.37 -13.36
C ALA A 180 -32.18 23.03 -13.46
N VAL A 181 -32.59 21.86 -12.96
CA VAL A 181 -33.98 21.44 -12.79
C VAL A 181 -34.77 22.41 -11.92
N GLY A 182 -34.13 23.18 -11.02
CA GLY A 182 -34.79 24.31 -10.34
C GLY A 182 -35.45 25.30 -11.30
N LEU A 183 -34.77 25.71 -12.38
CA LEU A 183 -35.33 26.58 -13.42
C LEU A 183 -36.37 25.90 -14.31
N TYR A 184 -36.35 24.56 -14.42
CA TYR A 184 -37.30 23.80 -15.23
C TYR A 184 -38.60 23.53 -14.47
N LEU A 185 -38.52 23.21 -13.17
CA LEU A 185 -39.67 23.01 -12.30
C LEU A 185 -40.34 24.33 -11.88
N ASP A 186 -39.59 25.41 -11.61
CA ASP A 186 -40.20 26.73 -11.40
C ASP A 186 -40.98 27.18 -12.65
N ARG A 187 -40.50 26.82 -13.86
CA ARG A 187 -41.21 27.08 -15.13
C ARG A 187 -42.39 26.14 -15.40
N MET A 188 -42.34 24.88 -14.97
CA MET A 188 -43.51 23.98 -15.01
C MET A 188 -44.60 24.38 -14.01
N LEU A 189 -44.21 24.75 -12.78
CA LEU A 189 -45.13 25.23 -11.74
C LEU A 189 -45.72 26.61 -12.11
N SER A 190 -45.03 27.40 -12.94
CA SER A 190 -45.59 28.59 -13.59
C SER A 190 -46.26 28.32 -14.96
N GLY A 191 -46.54 27.06 -15.31
CA GLY A 191 -47.44 26.68 -16.42
C GLY A 191 -46.86 26.65 -17.84
N GLY A 192 -45.53 26.62 -18.01
CA GLY A 192 -44.88 26.76 -19.32
C GLY A 192 -44.48 25.46 -20.06
N LEU A 193 -45.28 25.08 -21.06
CA LEU A 193 -44.99 24.17 -22.21
C LEU A 193 -44.96 22.64 -22.01
N LYS A 194 -45.39 21.95 -23.07
CA LYS A 194 -45.44 20.49 -23.23
C LYS A 194 -44.19 19.95 -23.95
N ASN A 195 -43.85 18.71 -23.62
CA ASN A 195 -42.72 17.92 -24.12
C ASN A 195 -42.70 17.71 -25.66
N PRO A 196 -41.60 18.02 -26.36
CA PRO A 196 -41.23 17.42 -27.64
C PRO A 196 -40.12 16.36 -27.45
N GLY A 197 -40.33 15.15 -27.97
CA GLY A 197 -39.36 14.05 -27.89
C GLY A 197 -38.23 14.12 -28.94
N TYR A 198 -37.62 12.96 -29.20
CA TYR A 198 -36.39 12.60 -29.94
C TYR A 198 -35.17 12.45 -29.02
N ALA A 199 -34.65 11.25 -28.70
CA ALA A 199 -34.28 10.07 -29.50
C ALA A 199 -32.98 10.25 -30.31
N GLY A 200 -31.96 9.45 -29.97
CA GLY A 200 -30.80 9.14 -30.82
C GLY A 200 -29.57 10.04 -30.68
N VAL A 201 -28.69 9.74 -29.71
CA VAL A 201 -27.24 9.99 -29.83
C VAL A 201 -26.49 8.74 -29.38
N ASN A 202 -25.45 8.38 -30.11
CA ASN A 202 -24.72 7.11 -29.98
C ASN A 202 -23.58 7.20 -28.95
N PHE A 203 -23.31 6.11 -28.22
CA PHE A 203 -22.29 6.05 -27.16
C PHE A 203 -20.94 5.55 -27.69
N THR A 204 -20.14 6.46 -28.24
CA THR A 204 -18.68 6.33 -28.36
C THR A 204 -18.07 7.74 -28.34
N ASP A 205 -16.82 7.87 -27.89
CA ASP A 205 -15.99 9.09 -27.89
C ASP A 205 -16.24 10.16 -26.80
N ILE A 206 -15.90 9.86 -25.54
CA ILE A 206 -15.34 10.89 -24.62
C ILE A 206 -14.17 10.30 -23.81
N TYR A 207 -13.10 11.09 -23.65
CA TYR A 207 -11.88 10.86 -22.85
C TYR A 207 -10.85 9.85 -23.38
N TYR A 208 -9.90 10.35 -24.17
CA TYR A 208 -8.56 10.69 -23.66
C TYR A 208 -7.83 11.61 -24.65
N ASP A 209 -7.77 12.91 -24.36
CA ASP A 209 -6.75 13.75 -24.97
C ASP A 209 -6.36 14.95 -24.09
N LYS A 210 -5.16 14.89 -23.53
CA LYS A 210 -4.29 16.06 -23.38
C LYS A 210 -2.82 15.62 -23.51
N PRO A 211 -1.95 16.41 -24.16
CA PRO A 211 -0.68 15.90 -24.66
C PRO A 211 0.41 15.86 -23.58
N GLY A 212 1.34 14.92 -23.69
CA GLY A 212 2.64 14.93 -22.99
C GLY A 212 2.88 13.77 -22.02
N ALA A 213 1.84 13.08 -21.55
CA ALA A 213 2.00 11.85 -20.78
C ALA A 213 2.29 10.67 -21.73
N VAL A 214 3.57 10.41 -21.98
CA VAL A 214 4.01 9.30 -22.84
C VAL A 214 3.60 7.98 -22.17
N THR A 215 2.75 7.18 -22.84
CA THR A 215 2.31 5.87 -22.33
C THR A 215 3.51 4.95 -22.13
N ARG A 216 3.39 3.90 -21.29
CA ARG A 216 4.49 2.91 -21.12
C ARG A 216 4.91 2.32 -22.47
N GLU A 217 3.93 2.10 -23.34
CA GLU A 217 4.09 1.58 -24.69
C GLU A 217 4.80 2.61 -25.58
N ALA A 218 4.46 3.89 -25.51
CA ALA A 218 5.14 4.96 -26.24
C ALA A 218 6.54 5.28 -25.68
N LEU A 219 6.79 5.15 -24.38
CA LEU A 219 8.14 5.25 -23.77
C LEU A 219 9.00 4.07 -24.21
N LYS A 220 8.41 2.86 -24.24
CA LYS A 220 9.06 1.67 -24.78
C LYS A 220 9.33 1.82 -26.27
N GLU A 221 8.40 2.36 -27.06
CA GLU A 221 8.56 2.59 -28.49
C GLU A 221 9.62 3.67 -28.78
N HIS A 222 9.61 4.77 -28.03
CA HIS A 222 10.62 5.84 -28.11
C HIS A 222 12.01 5.32 -27.72
N TRP A 223 12.15 4.62 -26.59
CA TRP A 223 13.41 3.96 -26.21
C TRP A 223 13.83 2.92 -27.25
N PHE A 224 12.91 2.13 -27.83
CA PHE A 224 13.25 1.16 -28.87
C PHE A 224 13.65 1.81 -30.21
N LYS A 225 13.22 3.04 -30.50
CA LYS A 225 13.70 3.85 -31.63
C LYS A 225 15.10 4.40 -31.37
N GLU A 226 15.37 4.94 -30.18
CA GLU A 226 16.64 5.60 -29.86
C GLU A 226 17.77 4.65 -29.45
N LYS A 227 17.48 3.61 -28.65
CA LYS A 227 18.53 2.80 -28.00
C LYS A 227 19.53 2.14 -28.96
N PHE A 228 19.07 1.83 -30.17
CA PHE A 228 19.90 1.25 -31.23
C PHE A 228 20.73 2.30 -32.00
N THR A 229 20.37 3.59 -31.95
CA THR A 229 21.13 4.69 -32.57
C THR A 229 22.25 5.20 -31.66
N LEU A 230 22.16 4.98 -30.35
CA LEU A 230 23.15 5.44 -29.36
C LEU A 230 24.48 4.68 -29.43
N GLY A 231 24.53 3.52 -30.09
CA GLY A 231 25.77 2.76 -30.32
C GLY A 231 26.30 2.03 -29.08
N PHE A 232 25.40 1.50 -28.24
CA PHE A 232 25.75 0.60 -27.15
C PHE A 232 25.88 -0.84 -27.66
N ASP A 233 26.88 -1.57 -27.13
CA ASP A 233 27.06 -3.01 -27.34
C ASP A 233 25.82 -3.82 -26.88
N PHE A 234 25.20 -3.43 -25.76
CA PHE A 234 23.94 -3.97 -25.25
C PHE A 234 23.03 -2.83 -24.80
N PRO A 235 21.94 -2.49 -25.53
CA PRO A 235 21.16 -1.28 -25.30
C PRO A 235 20.12 -1.42 -24.16
N TYR A 236 20.63 -1.54 -22.92
CA TYR A 236 19.86 -1.60 -21.67
C TYR A 236 20.01 -0.31 -20.84
N VAL A 237 19.12 -0.14 -19.85
CA VAL A 237 19.19 0.94 -18.86
C VAL A 237 19.57 0.37 -17.48
N PRO A 238 20.28 1.11 -16.61
CA PRO A 238 20.85 2.44 -16.85
C PRO A 238 22.01 2.40 -17.85
N TYR A 239 22.28 3.54 -18.49
CA TYR A 239 23.41 3.74 -19.39
C TYR A 239 24.25 4.96 -18.98
N TYR A 240 25.50 5.00 -19.43
CA TYR A 240 26.47 6.06 -19.21
C TYR A 240 27.22 6.37 -20.51
N ILE A 241 27.40 7.65 -20.82
CA ILE A 241 28.14 8.13 -21.99
C ILE A 241 29.12 9.20 -21.53
N ASP A 242 30.39 9.03 -21.88
CA ASP A 242 31.47 9.96 -21.57
C ASP A 242 32.54 9.92 -22.68
N GLY A 243 32.47 10.90 -23.58
CA GLY A 243 33.28 10.91 -24.80
C GLY A 243 33.06 9.65 -25.65
N SER A 244 34.12 8.85 -25.81
CA SER A 244 34.07 7.57 -26.51
C SER A 244 33.61 6.38 -25.65
N VAL A 245 33.53 6.54 -24.33
CA VAL A 245 33.07 5.48 -23.42
C VAL A 245 31.54 5.44 -23.42
N LYS A 246 30.98 4.28 -23.74
CA LYS A 246 29.54 4.01 -23.77
C LYS A 246 29.24 2.72 -23.03
N LEU A 247 28.57 2.82 -21.89
CA LEU A 247 28.32 1.71 -20.98
C LEU A 247 26.84 1.54 -20.70
N THR A 248 26.45 0.29 -20.44
CA THR A 248 25.18 -0.09 -19.84
C THR A 248 25.46 -1.04 -18.67
N GLN A 249 24.43 -1.40 -17.90
CA GLN A 249 24.52 -2.19 -16.66
C GLN A 249 25.13 -1.41 -15.47
N SER A 250 24.37 -1.30 -14.38
CA SER A 250 24.71 -0.44 -13.23
C SER A 250 26.08 -0.74 -12.62
N ASN A 251 26.39 -2.02 -12.35
CA ASN A 251 27.67 -2.40 -11.76
C ASN A 251 28.86 -2.18 -12.71
N ALA A 252 28.70 -2.33 -14.02
CA ALA A 252 29.77 -2.07 -15.00
C ALA A 252 30.08 -0.57 -15.09
N ILE A 253 29.03 0.28 -15.09
CA ILE A 253 29.15 1.74 -14.97
C ILE A 253 29.89 2.11 -13.67
N LEU A 254 29.50 1.50 -12.54
CA LEU A 254 30.09 1.81 -11.24
C LEU A 254 31.57 1.39 -11.12
N ARG A 255 31.97 0.26 -11.72
CA ARG A 255 33.38 -0.15 -11.82
C ARG A 255 34.21 0.80 -12.68
N HIS A 256 33.68 1.22 -13.83
CA HIS A 256 34.36 2.18 -14.71
C HIS A 256 34.54 3.54 -14.01
N LEU A 257 33.48 4.09 -13.40
CA LEU A 257 33.57 5.31 -12.59
C LEU A 257 34.55 5.12 -11.42
N GLY A 258 34.54 3.95 -10.79
CA GLY A 258 35.51 3.58 -9.77
C GLY A 258 36.96 3.70 -10.26
N ARG A 259 37.30 3.06 -11.38
CA ARG A 259 38.63 3.14 -12.01
C ARG A 259 38.99 4.58 -12.38
N LYS A 260 38.09 5.28 -13.07
CA LYS A 260 38.27 6.66 -13.56
C LYS A 260 38.57 7.66 -12.44
N HIS A 261 37.95 7.49 -11.27
CA HIS A 261 38.06 8.41 -10.14
C HIS A 261 38.94 7.90 -8.99
N GLY A 262 39.66 6.78 -9.17
CA GLY A 262 40.55 6.23 -8.14
C GLY A 262 39.83 5.62 -6.93
N LEU A 263 38.55 5.26 -7.07
CA LEU A 263 37.72 4.61 -6.05
C LEU A 263 37.73 3.08 -6.23
N VAL A 264 38.92 2.52 -6.48
CA VAL A 264 39.18 1.08 -6.58
C VAL A 264 40.38 0.75 -5.70
N ALA A 265 40.33 -0.38 -5.00
CA ALA A 265 41.42 -0.84 -4.15
C ALA A 265 42.74 -1.02 -4.94
N THR A 266 43.85 -0.58 -4.34
CA THR A 266 45.18 -0.56 -4.98
C THR A 266 46.05 -1.77 -4.65
N ASP A 267 45.61 -2.63 -3.74
CA ASP A 267 46.30 -3.85 -3.31
C ASP A 267 45.41 -5.09 -3.49
N GLU A 268 45.99 -6.27 -3.68
CA GLU A 268 45.20 -7.49 -3.95
C GLU A 268 44.27 -7.88 -2.79
N THR A 269 44.60 -7.54 -1.54
CA THR A 269 43.72 -7.83 -0.40
C THR A 269 42.48 -6.93 -0.43
N GLY A 270 42.65 -5.65 -0.77
CA GLY A 270 41.54 -4.73 -1.02
C GLY A 270 40.72 -5.13 -2.25
N LEU A 271 41.35 -5.55 -3.36
CA LEU A 271 40.67 -6.00 -4.58
C LEU A 271 39.84 -7.27 -4.35
N VAL A 272 40.40 -8.25 -3.63
CA VAL A 272 39.69 -9.45 -3.17
C VAL A 272 38.44 -9.08 -2.36
N ARG A 273 38.58 -8.19 -1.38
CA ARG A 273 37.46 -7.73 -0.56
C ARG A 273 36.39 -7.02 -1.38
N GLN A 274 36.81 -6.20 -2.33
CA GLN A 274 35.93 -5.46 -3.24
C GLN A 274 35.07 -6.41 -4.08
N ASP A 275 35.68 -7.42 -4.73
CA ASP A 275 34.95 -8.38 -5.56
C ASP A 275 33.98 -9.25 -4.75
N VAL A 276 34.41 -9.76 -3.59
CA VAL A 276 33.57 -10.58 -2.72
C VAL A 276 32.38 -9.77 -2.19
N LEU A 277 32.61 -8.53 -1.75
CA LEU A 277 31.55 -7.66 -1.27
C LEU A 277 30.55 -7.29 -2.37
N GLU A 278 31.02 -6.94 -3.56
CA GLU A 278 30.14 -6.60 -4.68
C GLU A 278 29.15 -7.75 -4.96
N GLN A 279 29.66 -8.98 -5.02
CA GLN A 279 28.82 -10.16 -5.23
C GLN A 279 27.87 -10.41 -4.07
N GLN A 280 28.33 -10.28 -2.81
CA GLN A 280 27.46 -10.44 -1.65
C GLN A 280 26.35 -9.38 -1.60
N LEU A 281 26.64 -8.13 -1.96
CA LEU A 281 25.65 -7.06 -2.02
C LEU A 281 24.62 -7.30 -3.14
N VAL A 282 25.04 -7.86 -4.28
CA VAL A 282 24.12 -8.29 -5.35
C VAL A 282 23.22 -9.44 -4.87
N ASP A 283 23.76 -10.44 -4.16
CA ASP A 283 22.97 -11.52 -3.57
C ASP A 283 21.94 -11.00 -2.54
N ILE A 284 22.36 -10.07 -1.68
CA ILE A 284 21.47 -9.40 -0.73
C ILE A 284 20.39 -8.63 -1.50
N ARG A 285 20.76 -7.87 -2.54
CA ARG A 285 19.84 -7.10 -3.39
C ARG A 285 18.79 -8.00 -4.05
N MET A 286 19.21 -9.10 -4.67
CA MET A 286 18.33 -10.02 -5.38
C MET A 286 17.49 -10.86 -4.42
N GLY A 287 18.07 -11.33 -3.31
CA GLY A 287 17.36 -12.02 -2.23
C GLY A 287 16.32 -11.13 -1.56
N LEU A 288 16.59 -9.83 -1.40
CA LEU A 288 15.62 -8.84 -0.95
C LEU A 288 14.52 -8.64 -2.00
N MET A 289 14.85 -8.26 -3.23
CA MET A 289 13.86 -7.97 -4.27
C MET A 289 12.99 -9.19 -4.63
N ILE A 290 13.61 -10.27 -5.10
CA ILE A 290 12.91 -11.45 -5.63
C ILE A 290 12.46 -12.38 -4.50
N GLY A 291 13.24 -12.49 -3.42
CA GLY A 291 12.93 -13.34 -2.27
C GLY A 291 11.91 -12.76 -1.31
N LEU A 292 11.78 -11.42 -1.25
CA LEU A 292 10.85 -10.72 -0.34
C LEU A 292 9.98 -9.67 -1.05
N LEU A 293 10.55 -8.57 -1.56
CA LEU A 293 9.79 -7.36 -1.95
C LEU A 293 8.77 -7.60 -3.08
N PHE A 294 9.08 -8.49 -4.02
CA PHE A 294 8.24 -8.80 -5.17
C PHE A 294 7.33 -10.02 -4.91
N LYS A 295 7.40 -10.65 -3.72
CA LYS A 295 6.55 -11.80 -3.37
C LYS A 295 5.13 -11.35 -3.02
N PRO A 296 4.06 -11.94 -3.60
CA PRO A 296 2.65 -11.62 -3.28
C PRO A 296 2.22 -11.81 -1.82
N ASN A 297 3.07 -12.44 -1.00
CA ASN A 297 2.94 -12.63 0.44
C ASN A 297 4.07 -11.92 1.22
N PHE A 298 4.63 -10.83 0.70
CA PHE A 298 5.67 -9.99 1.33
C PHE A 298 5.44 -9.75 2.84
N VAL A 299 4.19 -9.46 3.23
CA VAL A 299 3.77 -9.24 4.62
C VAL A 299 4.09 -10.49 5.47
N ASP A 300 3.68 -11.65 5.00
CA ASP A 300 3.93 -12.96 5.63
C ASP A 300 5.38 -13.43 5.46
N LEU A 301 6.21 -12.67 4.74
CA LEU A 301 7.62 -12.96 4.52
C LEU A 301 8.60 -11.92 5.08
N LYS A 302 8.15 -10.86 5.77
CA LYS A 302 9.06 -9.81 6.27
C LYS A 302 9.78 -10.14 7.60
N ASP A 303 9.19 -10.79 8.61
CA ASP A 303 9.79 -10.90 9.96
C ASP A 303 10.87 -11.98 10.09
N LYS A 304 10.72 -13.19 9.55
CA LYS A 304 11.86 -14.15 9.50
C LYS A 304 12.85 -13.80 8.41
N TYR A 305 12.45 -13.10 7.34
CA TYR A 305 13.44 -12.45 6.51
C TYR A 305 14.25 -11.48 7.37
N ILE A 306 13.65 -10.70 8.27
CA ILE A 306 14.40 -9.92 9.26
C ILE A 306 15.21 -10.80 10.24
N ALA A 307 14.60 -11.81 10.86
CA ALA A 307 15.15 -12.54 12.00
C ALA A 307 16.17 -13.64 11.63
N GLU A 308 16.01 -14.33 10.50
CA GLU A 308 16.99 -15.30 10.00
C GLU A 308 17.81 -14.75 8.83
N THR A 309 17.18 -14.14 7.83
CA THR A 309 17.91 -13.78 6.58
C THR A 309 18.75 -12.51 6.75
N LEU A 310 18.12 -11.36 6.97
CA LEU A 310 18.71 -10.05 7.21
C LEU A 310 19.68 -10.07 8.40
N THR A 311 19.30 -10.67 9.53
CA THR A 311 20.20 -10.79 10.69
C THR A 311 21.48 -11.53 10.28
N GLN A 312 21.37 -12.67 9.58
CA GLN A 312 22.55 -13.38 9.04
C GLN A 312 23.35 -12.55 8.03
N GLN A 313 22.70 -11.75 7.18
CA GLN A 313 23.39 -10.86 6.23
C GLN A 313 24.11 -9.71 6.92
N LEU A 314 23.49 -9.09 7.94
CA LEU A 314 24.09 -8.02 8.73
C LEU A 314 25.20 -8.53 9.66
N ASP A 315 25.06 -9.72 10.24
CA ASP A 315 26.16 -10.41 10.94
C ASP A 315 27.38 -10.57 10.03
N ALA A 316 27.14 -10.97 8.77
CA ALA A 316 28.20 -11.16 7.80
C ALA A 316 28.83 -9.85 7.33
N LEU A 317 28.02 -8.83 6.98
CA LEU A 317 28.51 -7.50 6.63
C LEU A 317 29.24 -6.83 7.81
N SER A 318 28.74 -6.96 9.04
CA SER A 318 29.36 -6.37 10.24
C SER A 318 30.70 -7.02 10.55
N ARG A 319 30.80 -8.36 10.49
CA ARG A 319 32.09 -9.07 10.60
C ARG A 319 33.05 -8.68 9.47
N PHE A 320 32.53 -8.57 8.24
CA PHE A 320 33.32 -8.24 7.06
C PHE A 320 33.79 -6.78 7.02
N LEU A 321 33.06 -5.83 7.62
CA LEU A 321 33.58 -4.49 7.89
C LEU A 321 34.62 -4.53 9.01
N GLY A 322 34.29 -5.20 10.12
CA GLY A 322 35.14 -5.27 11.31
C GLY A 322 35.38 -3.86 11.89
N THR A 323 36.65 -3.53 12.09
CA THR A 323 37.12 -2.22 12.61
C THR A 323 37.54 -1.22 11.53
N ARG A 324 37.38 -1.55 10.24
CA ARG A 324 37.79 -0.68 9.13
C ARG A 324 36.86 0.53 8.97
N GLN A 325 37.38 1.62 8.42
CA GLN A 325 36.58 2.81 8.11
C GLN A 325 35.67 2.59 6.90
N TRP A 326 36.14 1.84 5.90
CA TRP A 326 35.43 1.46 4.69
C TRP A 326 35.59 -0.05 4.49
N PHE A 327 34.69 -0.71 3.76
CA PHE A 327 34.67 -2.17 3.71
C PHE A 327 35.97 -2.78 3.16
N THR A 328 36.61 -2.11 2.21
CA THR A 328 37.90 -2.54 1.63
C THR A 328 39.10 -2.21 2.53
N GLY A 329 39.03 -1.15 3.36
CA GLY A 329 40.16 -0.68 4.17
C GLY A 329 39.99 0.74 4.71
N ASN A 330 41.02 1.58 4.54
CA ASN A 330 41.04 2.97 5.02
C ASN A 330 40.60 3.99 3.97
N HIS A 331 40.39 3.57 2.72
CA HIS A 331 39.93 4.41 1.61
C HIS A 331 38.57 3.92 1.11
N ILE A 332 37.71 4.87 0.74
CA ILE A 332 36.39 4.62 0.16
C ILE A 332 36.55 4.18 -1.29
N ASN A 333 35.87 3.09 -1.66
CA ASN A 333 35.82 2.55 -3.02
C ASN A 333 34.37 2.48 -3.52
N TYR A 334 34.17 2.22 -4.82
CA TYR A 334 32.82 2.20 -5.42
C TYR A 334 31.86 1.19 -4.75
N VAL A 335 32.40 0.12 -4.16
CA VAL A 335 31.60 -0.87 -3.42
C VAL A 335 31.02 -0.35 -2.11
N ASP A 336 31.60 0.70 -1.51
CA ASP A 336 31.02 1.36 -0.35
C ASP A 336 29.75 2.15 -0.72
N PHE A 337 29.62 2.61 -1.98
CA PHE A 337 28.39 3.24 -2.49
C PHE A 337 27.27 2.20 -2.66
N LEU A 338 27.60 1.01 -3.19
CA LEU A 338 26.67 -0.13 -3.23
C LEU A 338 26.31 -0.59 -1.81
N ALA A 339 27.29 -0.64 -0.90
CA ALA A 339 27.06 -1.04 0.48
C ALA A 339 26.13 -0.04 1.19
N TYR A 340 26.30 1.26 0.95
CA TYR A 340 25.39 2.29 1.45
C TYR A 340 23.97 2.08 0.92
N GLU A 341 23.78 1.98 -0.40
CA GLU A 341 22.45 1.79 -1.01
C GLU A 341 21.74 0.56 -0.43
N ILE A 342 22.42 -0.58 -0.34
CA ILE A 342 21.84 -1.80 0.23
C ILE A 342 21.59 -1.65 1.74
N LEU A 343 22.52 -1.13 2.52
CA LEU A 343 22.33 -0.94 3.96
C LEU A 343 21.21 0.06 4.26
N ASP A 344 21.00 1.07 3.42
CA ASP A 344 19.86 1.99 3.52
C ASP A 344 18.54 1.27 3.20
N TRP A 345 18.47 0.46 2.14
CA TRP A 345 17.27 -0.34 1.85
C TRP A 345 16.95 -1.32 2.99
N LEU A 346 17.98 -1.91 3.60
CA LEU A 346 17.84 -2.79 4.76
C LEU A 346 17.45 -2.03 6.05
N ARG A 347 17.92 -0.78 6.22
CA ARG A 347 17.52 0.14 7.30
C ARG A 347 16.07 0.58 7.14
N LEU A 348 15.62 0.88 5.92
CA LEU A 348 14.23 1.17 5.59
C LEU A 348 13.33 -0.06 5.73
N LEU A 349 13.88 -1.28 5.56
CA LEU A 349 13.19 -2.53 5.85
C LEU A 349 13.06 -2.77 7.37
N SER A 350 14.15 -2.62 8.13
CA SER A 350 14.20 -2.87 9.58
C SER A 350 15.38 -2.14 10.26
N ALA A 351 15.18 -0.86 10.59
CA ALA A 351 16.16 -0.04 11.30
C ALA A 351 16.58 -0.68 12.64
N ASP A 352 15.64 -1.26 13.39
CA ASP A 352 15.91 -1.95 14.66
C ASP A 352 16.90 -3.12 14.53
N THR A 353 16.97 -3.75 13.35
CA THR A 353 17.92 -4.85 13.11
C THR A 353 19.28 -4.31 12.67
N VAL A 354 19.32 -3.29 11.80
CA VAL A 354 20.57 -2.60 11.42
C VAL A 354 21.23 -1.94 12.63
N ASN A 355 20.44 -1.32 13.52
CA ASN A 355 20.92 -0.58 14.70
C ASN A 355 21.63 -1.47 15.74
N LYS A 356 21.49 -2.79 15.68
CA LYS A 356 22.26 -3.73 16.51
C LYS A 356 23.74 -3.75 16.12
N TYR A 357 24.06 -3.39 14.88
CA TYR A 357 25.42 -3.46 14.31
C TYR A 357 26.05 -2.07 14.27
N GLN A 358 26.59 -1.64 15.41
CA GLN A 358 27.10 -0.28 15.59
C GLN A 358 28.17 0.13 14.57
N ASN A 359 29.01 -0.80 14.07
CA ASN A 359 29.97 -0.48 13.02
C ASN A 359 29.32 -0.23 11.65
N LEU A 360 28.17 -0.87 11.34
CA LEU A 360 27.37 -0.60 10.14
C LEU A 360 26.59 0.71 10.27
N VAL A 361 26.07 1.04 11.46
CA VAL A 361 25.46 2.36 11.75
C VAL A 361 26.49 3.47 11.53
N GLN A 362 27.67 3.35 12.14
CA GLN A 362 28.75 4.31 11.96
C GLN A 362 29.24 4.38 10.50
N PHE A 363 29.13 3.31 9.71
CA PHE A 363 29.42 3.35 8.27
C PHE A 363 28.39 4.19 7.51
N LEU A 364 27.10 4.00 7.77
CA LEU A 364 26.03 4.84 7.20
C LEU A 364 26.23 6.31 7.59
N ASP A 365 26.46 6.59 8.88
CA ASP A 365 26.71 7.95 9.39
C ASP A 365 27.94 8.58 8.71
N ARG A 366 29.03 7.84 8.52
CA ARG A 366 30.23 8.34 7.80
C ARG A 366 29.90 8.68 6.34
N PHE A 367 29.17 7.81 5.65
CA PHE A 367 28.83 7.98 4.24
C PHE A 367 27.90 9.17 4.01
N GLU A 368 26.84 9.31 4.82
CA GLU A 368 25.89 10.43 4.75
C GLU A 368 26.52 11.78 5.11
N ASN A 369 27.60 11.77 5.90
CA ASN A 369 28.33 12.98 6.27
C ASN A 369 29.48 13.34 5.31
N LEU A 370 29.73 12.56 4.25
CA LEU A 370 30.62 12.99 3.16
C LEU A 370 30.07 14.27 2.52
N PRO A 371 30.83 15.37 2.42
CA PRO A 371 30.29 16.68 2.03
C PRO A 371 29.50 16.69 0.71
N ALA A 372 29.97 15.97 -0.30
CA ALA A 372 29.30 15.84 -1.60
C ALA A 372 27.98 15.03 -1.51
N ILE A 373 27.98 13.93 -0.75
CA ILE A 373 26.79 13.09 -0.54
C ILE A 373 25.75 13.85 0.28
N LYS A 374 26.16 14.54 1.34
CA LYS A 374 25.31 15.38 2.18
C LYS A 374 24.69 16.56 1.44
N ALA A 375 25.37 17.08 0.42
CA ALA A 375 24.84 18.09 -0.49
C ALA A 375 23.83 17.47 -1.47
N TYR A 376 24.18 16.35 -2.11
CA TYR A 376 23.29 15.62 -3.02
C TYR A 376 21.99 15.18 -2.34
N MET A 377 22.03 14.59 -1.14
CA MET A 377 20.84 14.17 -0.39
C MET A 377 19.90 15.32 0.03
N LYS A 378 20.35 16.57 -0.04
CA LYS A 378 19.54 17.79 0.19
C LYS A 378 19.03 18.42 -1.10
N SER A 379 19.47 17.93 -2.25
CA SER A 379 19.15 18.48 -3.56
C SER A 379 17.85 17.85 -4.12
N PRO A 380 17.06 18.57 -4.93
CA PRO A 380 15.85 18.02 -5.53
C PRO A 380 16.12 16.87 -6.51
N GLU A 381 17.37 16.67 -6.93
CA GLU A 381 17.84 15.56 -7.75
C GLU A 381 17.92 14.22 -6.97
N PHE A 382 17.88 14.24 -5.63
CA PHE A 382 17.94 13.01 -4.82
C PHE A 382 16.58 12.31 -4.75
N ILE A 383 16.49 11.17 -5.43
CA ILE A 383 15.31 10.31 -5.42
C ILE A 383 15.32 9.44 -4.16
N SER A 384 14.58 9.86 -3.13
CA SER A 384 14.37 9.10 -1.89
C SER A 384 13.25 8.04 -2.01
N TRP A 385 12.32 8.21 -2.94
CA TRP A 385 11.19 7.30 -3.17
C TRP A 385 10.56 7.56 -4.56
N PRO A 386 10.01 6.55 -5.28
CA PRO A 386 9.97 5.12 -4.94
C PRO A 386 11.28 4.39 -5.21
N LEU A 387 11.66 3.51 -4.27
CA LEU A 387 12.83 2.63 -4.39
C LEU A 387 12.70 1.56 -5.50
N PHE A 388 11.48 1.13 -5.81
CA PHE A 388 11.20 0.04 -6.76
C PHE A 388 10.00 0.34 -7.64
N GLY A 389 9.96 -0.25 -8.84
CA GLY A 389 8.81 -0.17 -9.74
C GLY A 389 7.54 -0.89 -9.22
N PRO A 390 6.40 -0.71 -9.90
CA PRO A 390 5.06 -1.10 -9.41
C PRO A 390 4.81 -2.62 -9.25
N HIS A 391 5.80 -3.47 -9.54
CA HIS A 391 5.74 -4.91 -9.32
C HIS A 391 6.02 -5.32 -7.86
N ALA A 392 6.52 -4.41 -7.01
CA ALA A 392 6.74 -4.68 -5.60
C ALA A 392 5.42 -4.88 -4.84
N LYS A 393 5.31 -6.00 -4.13
CA LYS A 393 4.12 -6.43 -3.36
C LYS A 393 4.15 -5.97 -1.90
N TRP A 394 5.14 -5.15 -1.56
CA TRP A 394 5.10 -4.16 -0.50
C TRP A 394 4.07 -3.03 -0.83
N GLY A 395 2.83 -3.40 -1.20
CA GLY A 395 1.75 -2.51 -1.68
C GLY A 395 0.44 -3.22 -2.08
N PHE A 396 -0.41 -3.52 -1.07
CA PHE A 396 -1.89 -3.72 -1.09
C PHE A 396 -2.53 -5.16 -1.05
N LYS A 397 -3.41 -5.41 -0.04
CA LYS A 397 -4.20 -6.67 0.30
C LYS A 397 -5.13 -6.55 1.56
N ASN A 398 -6.26 -7.27 1.61
CA ASN A 398 -7.19 -7.61 2.74
C ASN A 398 -7.16 -6.82 4.07
N VAL A 399 -8.24 -6.11 4.46
CA VAL A 399 -8.21 -5.14 5.58
C VAL A 399 -9.32 -5.28 6.64
N ARG A 400 -8.99 -4.91 7.89
CA ARG A 400 -9.83 -4.91 9.09
C ARG A 400 -10.98 -3.91 8.99
N ALA A 401 -10.65 -2.64 8.72
CA ALA A 401 -11.49 -1.53 8.29
C ALA A 401 -12.87 -1.44 8.98
N LEU A 402 -13.94 -1.14 8.22
CA LEU A 402 -15.29 -0.88 8.75
C LEU A 402 -16.02 -2.16 9.20
N ALA A 403 -15.54 -3.34 8.81
CA ALA A 403 -16.16 -4.62 9.15
C ALA A 403 -15.82 -5.12 10.56
N GLN A 404 -14.69 -4.68 11.14
CA GLN A 404 -14.22 -5.24 12.41
C GLN A 404 -15.15 -5.04 13.64
N PRO A 405 -15.83 -3.90 13.84
CA PRO A 405 -16.78 -3.75 14.94
C PRO A 405 -17.91 -4.80 14.88
N ILE A 406 -18.34 -5.15 13.66
CA ILE A 406 -19.39 -6.14 13.40
C ILE A 406 -18.88 -7.53 13.80
N ARG A 407 -17.67 -7.89 13.37
CA ARG A 407 -17.02 -9.17 13.76
C ARG A 407 -16.85 -9.28 15.27
N LEU A 408 -16.40 -8.22 15.94
CA LEU A 408 -16.24 -8.19 17.39
C LEU A 408 -17.58 -8.39 18.12
N LEU A 409 -18.66 -7.74 17.67
CA LEU A 409 -20.00 -7.90 18.25
C LEU A 409 -20.53 -9.33 18.05
N LEU A 410 -20.45 -9.86 16.83
CA LEU A 410 -20.89 -11.24 16.53
C LEU A 410 -20.10 -12.27 17.35
N ALA A 411 -18.77 -12.10 17.44
CA ALA A 411 -17.91 -12.93 18.27
C ALA A 411 -18.27 -12.84 19.76
N TYR A 412 -18.53 -11.64 20.29
CA TYR A 412 -18.95 -11.44 21.68
C TYR A 412 -20.22 -12.24 22.01
N LYS A 413 -21.19 -12.25 21.09
CA LYS A 413 -22.46 -12.97 21.23
C LYS A 413 -22.39 -14.45 20.81
N GLY A 414 -21.24 -14.95 20.37
CA GLY A 414 -21.06 -16.34 19.91
C GLY A 414 -21.82 -16.69 18.63
N VAL A 415 -22.18 -15.69 17.83
CA VAL A 415 -22.93 -15.88 16.57
C VAL A 415 -21.95 -16.39 15.49
N LYS A 416 -22.28 -17.53 14.88
CA LYS A 416 -21.54 -18.03 13.71
C LYS A 416 -21.97 -17.24 12.46
N PHE A 417 -21.00 -16.80 11.67
CA PHE A 417 -21.22 -16.07 10.42
C PHE A 417 -20.22 -16.51 9.36
N THR A 418 -20.52 -16.22 8.09
CA THR A 418 -19.59 -16.38 6.97
C THR A 418 -19.03 -15.00 6.62
N ASP A 419 -17.72 -14.81 6.80
CA ASP A 419 -17.03 -13.59 6.37
C ASP A 419 -16.73 -13.70 4.86
N ARG A 420 -17.33 -12.84 4.05
CA ARG A 420 -17.11 -12.84 2.60
C ARG A 420 -16.17 -11.70 2.22
N HIS A 421 -15.04 -12.07 1.63
CA HIS A 421 -14.04 -11.14 1.16
C HIS A 421 -14.09 -11.02 -0.38
N TYR A 422 -13.90 -9.81 -0.88
CA TYR A 422 -13.85 -9.48 -2.31
C TYR A 422 -12.40 -9.19 -2.71
N ASP A 423 -11.56 -10.21 -2.52
CA ASP A 423 -10.14 -10.12 -2.83
C ASP A 423 -9.88 -10.71 -4.20
N ARG A 424 -9.23 -9.95 -5.09
CA ARG A 424 -8.84 -10.42 -6.41
C ARG A 424 -7.32 -10.65 -6.49
N PRO A 425 -6.82 -11.89 -6.39
CA PRO A 425 -5.40 -12.18 -6.52
C PRO A 425 -4.87 -11.72 -7.89
N GLY A 426 -3.91 -10.80 -7.87
CA GLY A 426 -3.31 -10.25 -9.10
C GLY A 426 -3.80 -8.87 -9.50
N ALA A 427 -4.89 -8.35 -8.91
CA ALA A 427 -5.27 -6.94 -9.07
C ALA A 427 -4.11 -6.01 -8.63
N THR A 428 -3.88 -4.97 -9.42
CA THR A 428 -2.85 -3.95 -9.22
C THR A 428 -3.42 -2.53 -9.14
N THR A 429 -4.67 -2.36 -9.59
CA THR A 429 -5.44 -1.12 -9.59
C THR A 429 -6.72 -1.29 -8.77
N VAL A 430 -7.27 -0.18 -8.27
CA VAL A 430 -8.55 -0.17 -7.54
C VAL A 430 -9.70 -0.68 -8.43
N GLU A 431 -9.60 -0.45 -9.73
CA GLU A 431 -10.56 -0.85 -10.77
C GLU A 431 -10.60 -2.38 -10.96
N GLU A 432 -9.46 -3.07 -10.87
CA GLU A 432 -9.42 -4.53 -10.92
C GLU A 432 -10.03 -5.18 -9.67
N TYR A 433 -9.82 -4.58 -8.48
CA TYR A 433 -10.45 -5.00 -7.22
C TYR A 433 -11.96 -4.74 -7.21
N LYS A 434 -12.44 -3.67 -7.86
CA LYS A 434 -13.87 -3.42 -8.04
C LYS A 434 -14.55 -4.56 -8.81
N GLY A 435 -13.87 -5.20 -9.78
CA GLY A 435 -14.46 -6.20 -10.67
C GLY A 435 -15.37 -7.24 -10.00
N ASP A 436 -14.87 -7.93 -8.98
CA ASP A 436 -15.59 -9.06 -8.37
C ASP A 436 -16.75 -8.61 -7.47
N TRP A 437 -16.59 -7.50 -6.74
CA TRP A 437 -17.67 -6.89 -5.97
C TRP A 437 -18.79 -6.40 -6.89
N TRP A 438 -18.45 -5.65 -7.95
CA TRP A 438 -19.44 -5.05 -8.85
C TRP A 438 -20.17 -6.09 -9.71
N ALA A 439 -19.59 -7.28 -9.93
CA ALA A 439 -20.25 -8.39 -10.59
C ALA A 439 -21.35 -9.05 -9.73
N GLU A 440 -21.17 -9.13 -8.40
CA GLU A 440 -22.15 -9.77 -7.50
C GLU A 440 -23.14 -8.78 -6.89
N ARG A 441 -22.69 -7.56 -6.57
CA ARG A 441 -23.38 -6.54 -5.78
C ARG A 441 -24.88 -6.48 -6.05
N ASP A 442 -25.24 -6.38 -7.33
CA ASP A 442 -26.60 -6.11 -7.77
C ASP A 442 -27.50 -7.37 -7.70
N SER A 443 -26.91 -8.58 -7.67
CA SER A 443 -27.64 -9.84 -7.44
C SER A 443 -27.98 -10.10 -5.96
N LEU A 444 -27.35 -9.39 -5.01
CA LEU A 444 -27.60 -9.60 -3.58
C LEU A 444 -29.01 -9.14 -3.16
N GLY A 445 -29.66 -8.28 -3.96
CA GLY A 445 -31.00 -7.76 -3.68
C GLY A 445 -31.05 -6.93 -2.40
N MET A 446 -30.12 -5.97 -2.27
CA MET A 446 -30.10 -4.97 -1.20
C MET A 446 -30.51 -3.61 -1.77
N ASP A 447 -31.09 -2.76 -0.93
CA ASP A 447 -31.51 -1.40 -1.30
C ASP A 447 -30.34 -0.51 -1.76
N PHE A 448 -29.27 -0.45 -0.94
CA PHE A 448 -28.08 0.37 -1.16
C PHE A 448 -26.81 -0.48 -1.08
N PRO A 449 -26.53 -1.35 -2.07
CA PRO A 449 -25.54 -2.40 -1.89
C PRO A 449 -24.11 -1.83 -1.82
N ASN A 450 -23.44 -2.02 -0.67
CA ASN A 450 -22.10 -1.50 -0.36
C ASN A 450 -21.37 -2.44 0.62
N LEU A 451 -20.05 -2.28 0.79
CA LEU A 451 -19.24 -3.02 1.76
C LEU A 451 -18.95 -2.18 3.02
N PRO A 452 -19.04 -2.75 4.25
CA PRO A 452 -19.49 -4.10 4.56
C PRO A 452 -21.02 -4.26 4.41
N TYR A 453 -21.45 -5.50 4.19
CA TYR A 453 -22.86 -5.91 4.25
C TYR A 453 -23.08 -7.03 5.27
N TYR A 454 -24.34 -7.28 5.62
CA TYR A 454 -24.78 -8.37 6.48
C TYR A 454 -26.11 -8.94 5.97
N ILE A 455 -26.27 -10.27 6.01
CA ILE A 455 -27.47 -10.99 5.57
C ILE A 455 -27.89 -11.95 6.69
N ASP A 456 -29.16 -11.88 7.09
CA ASP A 456 -29.74 -12.58 8.23
C ASP A 456 -31.18 -13.02 7.89
N GLY A 457 -31.29 -14.16 7.22
CA GLY A 457 -32.54 -14.60 6.60
C GLY A 457 -33.04 -13.60 5.57
N ASN A 458 -34.19 -12.98 5.86
CA ASN A 458 -34.80 -11.95 5.00
C ASN A 458 -34.23 -10.54 5.23
N VAL A 459 -33.49 -10.30 6.32
CA VAL A 459 -32.88 -9.00 6.58
C VAL A 459 -31.57 -8.92 5.79
N LYS A 460 -31.46 -7.92 4.92
CA LYS A 460 -30.26 -7.64 4.12
C LYS A 460 -29.87 -6.19 4.30
N LEU A 461 -28.68 -5.97 4.85
CA LEU A 461 -28.18 -4.65 5.23
C LEU A 461 -26.82 -4.40 4.58
N SER A 462 -26.59 -3.17 4.13
CA SER A 462 -25.23 -2.63 3.96
C SER A 462 -24.99 -1.60 5.07
N GLN A 463 -23.93 -0.79 4.94
CA GLN A 463 -23.59 0.32 5.83
C GLN A 463 -23.27 -0.13 7.26
N SER A 464 -22.00 0.00 7.67
CA SER A 464 -21.50 -0.57 8.93
C SER A 464 -22.30 -0.15 10.17
N VAL A 465 -22.89 1.04 10.17
CA VAL A 465 -23.66 1.56 11.31
C VAL A 465 -25.05 0.93 11.39
N ALA A 466 -25.75 0.78 10.27
CA ALA A 466 -27.08 0.15 10.23
C ALA A 466 -26.99 -1.32 10.66
N ILE A 467 -25.95 -2.03 10.22
CA ILE A 467 -25.63 -3.39 10.66
C ILE A 467 -25.39 -3.45 12.18
N MET A 468 -24.58 -2.53 12.72
CA MET A 468 -24.30 -2.49 14.16
C MET A 468 -25.53 -2.18 15.01
N ARG A 469 -26.45 -1.32 14.54
CA ARG A 469 -27.73 -1.05 15.22
C ARG A 469 -28.68 -2.25 15.19
N TYR A 470 -28.82 -2.90 14.03
CA TYR A 470 -29.62 -4.12 13.89
C TYR A 470 -29.14 -5.22 14.83
N LEU A 471 -27.84 -5.52 14.80
CA LEU A 471 -27.22 -6.49 15.69
C LEU A 471 -27.32 -6.07 17.16
N GLY A 472 -27.21 -4.78 17.43
CA GLY A 472 -27.46 -4.19 18.74
C GLY A 472 -28.85 -4.55 19.27
N ARG A 473 -29.91 -4.24 18.51
CA ARG A 473 -31.30 -4.56 18.85
C ARG A 473 -31.50 -6.07 19.01
N LYS A 474 -31.09 -6.85 18.00
CA LYS A 474 -31.24 -8.31 17.96
C LYS A 474 -30.61 -9.03 19.16
N HIS A 475 -29.54 -8.49 19.73
CA HIS A 475 -28.78 -9.14 20.80
C HIS A 475 -28.86 -8.46 22.17
N GLY A 476 -29.70 -7.43 22.33
CA GLY A 476 -29.88 -6.70 23.59
C GLY A 476 -28.67 -5.84 23.98
N LEU A 477 -27.98 -5.28 22.99
CA LEU A 477 -26.80 -4.42 23.13
C LEU A 477 -27.12 -2.97 22.72
N VAL A 478 -28.30 -2.48 23.10
CA VAL A 478 -28.74 -1.10 22.96
C VAL A 478 -29.10 -0.58 24.35
N ALA A 479 -28.79 0.68 24.62
CA ALA A 479 -29.15 1.30 25.89
C ALA A 479 -30.66 1.25 26.15
N THR A 480 -31.05 0.94 27.39
CA THR A 480 -32.45 0.70 27.80
C THR A 480 -33.13 1.94 28.41
N ASP A 481 -32.38 3.01 28.66
CA ASP A 481 -32.89 4.29 29.17
C ASP A 481 -32.48 5.45 28.24
N GLU A 482 -33.23 6.56 28.29
CA GLU A 482 -33.00 7.70 27.40
C GLU A 482 -31.65 8.39 27.60
N THR A 483 -31.05 8.33 28.81
CA THR A 483 -29.72 8.89 29.05
C THR A 483 -28.66 8.05 28.35
N GLY A 484 -28.77 6.72 28.42
CA GLY A 484 -27.92 5.79 27.70
C GLY A 484 -28.11 5.88 26.18
N LEU A 485 -29.34 5.99 25.69
CA LEU A 485 -29.67 6.16 24.26
C LEU A 485 -29.10 7.48 23.71
N THR A 486 -29.27 8.57 24.46
CA THR A 486 -28.65 9.87 24.16
C THR A 486 -27.13 9.77 24.06
N ARG A 487 -26.46 9.14 25.06
CA ARG A 487 -25.00 8.94 25.02
C ARG A 487 -24.57 8.10 23.84
N GLN A 488 -25.32 7.06 23.51
CA GLN A 488 -25.08 6.17 22.37
C GLN A 488 -25.12 6.96 21.06
N ASP A 489 -26.20 7.72 20.82
CA ASP A 489 -26.38 8.52 19.60
C ASP A 489 -25.30 9.59 19.43
N VAL A 490 -24.98 10.31 20.51
CA VAL A 490 -23.96 11.37 20.51
C VAL A 490 -22.55 10.79 20.27
N LEU A 491 -22.20 9.67 20.93
CA LEU A 491 -20.92 9.00 20.71
C LEU A 491 -20.81 8.44 19.28
N GLU A 492 -21.88 7.84 18.77
CA GLU A 492 -21.91 7.30 17.41
C GLU A 492 -21.48 8.35 16.38
N GLN A 493 -22.06 9.55 16.47
CA GLN A 493 -21.72 10.67 15.60
C GLN A 493 -20.28 11.17 15.83
N GLN A 494 -19.81 11.22 17.08
CA GLN A 494 -18.42 11.58 17.38
C GLN A 494 -17.40 10.56 16.81
N LEU A 495 -17.72 9.26 16.81
CA LEU A 495 -16.88 8.22 16.21
C LEU A 495 -16.85 8.32 14.68
N VAL A 496 -17.94 8.82 14.05
CA VAL A 496 -17.97 9.16 12.62
C VAL A 496 -17.06 10.35 12.32
N ASP A 497 -17.08 11.41 13.13
CA ASP A 497 -16.19 12.56 12.97
C ASP A 497 -14.71 12.16 13.14
N ILE A 498 -14.39 11.34 14.15
CA ILE A 498 -13.04 10.77 14.33
C ILE A 498 -12.64 9.92 13.12
N ARG A 499 -13.55 9.09 12.58
CA ARG A 499 -13.30 8.30 11.36
C ARG A 499 -12.94 9.21 10.18
N PHE A 500 -13.70 10.28 9.94
CA PHE A 500 -13.39 11.19 8.82
C PHE A 500 -12.08 11.95 9.03
N ALA A 501 -11.85 12.51 10.23
CA ALA A 501 -10.62 13.22 10.56
C ALA A 501 -9.37 12.33 10.46
N PHE A 502 -9.42 11.12 11.03
CA PHE A 502 -8.27 10.21 11.07
C PHE A 502 -8.08 9.44 9.76
N VAL A 503 -9.14 8.82 9.24
CA VAL A 503 -9.01 7.92 8.09
C VAL A 503 -9.01 8.72 6.80
N VAL A 504 -10.06 9.50 6.54
CA VAL A 504 -10.24 10.15 5.23
C VAL A 504 -9.32 11.36 5.06
N HIS A 505 -9.24 12.23 6.06
CA HIS A 505 -8.48 13.49 5.95
C HIS A 505 -6.99 13.36 6.28
N LEU A 506 -6.57 12.28 6.98
CA LEU A 506 -5.17 12.00 7.27
C LEU A 506 -4.69 10.74 6.54
N CYS A 507 -5.10 9.54 6.97
CA CYS A 507 -4.51 8.28 6.49
C CYS A 507 -4.68 8.02 4.98
N PHE A 508 -5.70 8.58 4.33
CA PHE A 508 -5.91 8.49 2.87
C PHE A 508 -5.50 9.75 2.10
N SER A 509 -5.02 10.80 2.79
CA SER A 509 -4.54 12.00 2.12
C SER A 509 -3.20 11.74 1.42
N PRO A 510 -2.96 12.24 0.19
CA PRO A 510 -1.62 12.24 -0.38
C PRO A 510 -0.64 13.08 0.46
N ASP A 511 -1.15 14.08 1.18
CA ASP A 511 -0.36 14.99 2.02
C ASP A 511 -0.09 14.44 3.44
N PHE A 512 -0.30 13.13 3.66
CA PHE A 512 -0.26 12.48 4.99
C PHE A 512 0.94 12.89 5.85
N GLU A 513 2.16 12.88 5.32
CA GLU A 513 3.36 13.22 6.11
C GLU A 513 3.36 14.68 6.59
N THR A 514 2.74 15.62 5.84
CA THR A 514 2.63 17.02 6.29
C THR A 514 1.48 17.23 7.29
N LEU A 515 0.40 16.47 7.15
CA LEU A 515 -0.79 16.57 8.01
C LEU A 515 -0.62 15.83 9.36
N LYS A 516 0.23 14.80 9.39
CA LYS A 516 0.48 13.90 10.51
C LYS A 516 0.95 14.62 11.78
N ASP A 517 1.95 15.49 11.68
CA ASP A 517 2.49 16.15 12.88
C ASP A 517 1.49 17.14 13.48
N LYS A 518 0.78 17.89 12.64
CA LYS A 518 -0.36 18.72 13.09
C LYS A 518 -1.45 17.86 13.74
N TYR A 519 -1.77 16.71 13.15
CA TYR A 519 -2.76 15.79 13.74
C TYR A 519 -2.30 15.27 15.10
N LEU A 520 -1.03 14.89 15.25
CA LEU A 520 -0.46 14.38 16.51
C LEU A 520 -0.37 15.47 17.59
N ALA A 521 -0.10 16.73 17.22
CA ALA A 521 0.04 17.85 18.13
C ALA A 521 -1.30 18.47 18.56
N GLU A 522 -2.25 18.64 17.63
CA GLU A 522 -3.51 19.34 17.86
C GLU A 522 -4.72 18.39 17.94
N THR A 523 -4.97 17.63 16.87
CA THR A 523 -6.23 16.90 16.69
C THR A 523 -6.36 15.67 17.59
N LEU A 524 -5.30 14.86 17.69
CA LEU A 524 -5.31 13.61 18.44
C LEU A 524 -5.50 13.84 19.96
N PRO A 525 -4.77 14.77 20.62
CA PRO A 525 -5.02 15.09 22.03
C PRO A 525 -6.46 15.56 22.26
N GLN A 526 -6.97 16.48 21.44
CA GLN A 526 -8.35 16.97 21.56
C GLN A 526 -9.41 15.85 21.45
N GLN A 527 -9.20 14.89 20.55
CA GLN A 527 -10.09 13.72 20.41
C GLN A 527 -10.02 12.79 21.63
N LEU A 528 -8.81 12.49 22.13
CA LEU A 528 -8.62 11.61 23.27
C LEU A 528 -9.09 12.26 24.59
N ASP A 529 -8.84 13.56 24.78
CA ASP A 529 -9.39 14.36 25.88
C ASP A 529 -10.93 14.31 25.88
N ALA A 530 -11.54 14.45 24.71
CA ALA A 530 -13.00 14.40 24.58
C ALA A 530 -13.57 13.01 24.87
N LEU A 531 -12.96 11.94 24.31
CA LEU A 531 -13.36 10.57 24.61
C LEU A 531 -13.14 10.19 26.08
N SER A 532 -12.02 10.60 26.68
CA SER A 532 -11.69 10.33 28.08
C SER A 532 -12.67 11.03 29.03
N ARG A 533 -12.96 12.31 28.79
CA ARG A 533 -13.99 13.06 29.55
C ARG A 533 -15.37 12.45 29.39
N PHE A 534 -15.73 12.01 28.18
CA PHE A 534 -17.02 11.41 27.88
C PHE A 534 -17.17 9.98 28.42
N LEU A 535 -16.09 9.20 28.56
CA LEU A 535 -16.14 7.96 29.34
C LEU A 535 -16.27 8.27 30.83
N GLY A 536 -15.46 9.22 31.33
CA GLY A 536 -15.37 9.57 32.73
C GLY A 536 -15.00 8.36 33.58
N THR A 537 -15.80 8.09 34.61
CA THR A 537 -15.68 6.93 35.52
C THR A 537 -16.61 5.76 35.16
N ARG A 538 -17.33 5.83 34.02
CA ARG A 538 -18.30 4.78 33.62
C ARG A 538 -17.61 3.48 33.22
N GLN A 539 -18.29 2.36 33.39
CA GLN A 539 -17.75 1.05 32.99
C GLN A 539 -17.71 0.90 31.45
N TRP A 540 -18.72 1.44 30.77
CA TRP A 540 -18.90 1.48 29.33
C TRP A 540 -19.38 2.88 28.95
N PHE A 541 -19.24 3.31 27.68
CA PHE A 541 -19.52 4.70 27.32
C PHE A 541 -20.97 5.14 27.60
N THR A 542 -21.90 4.20 27.47
CA THR A 542 -23.34 4.45 27.71
C THR A 542 -23.72 4.35 29.20
N GLY A 543 -22.96 3.60 30.02
CA GLY A 543 -23.24 3.39 31.44
C GLY A 543 -22.59 2.12 32.01
N ASN A 544 -23.39 1.26 32.63
CA ASN A 544 -22.91 0.04 33.30
C ASN A 544 -23.02 -1.23 32.45
N HIS A 545 -23.63 -1.14 31.27
CA HIS A 545 -23.79 -2.27 30.33
C HIS A 545 -23.07 -1.98 29.02
N ILE A 546 -22.48 -3.02 28.43
CA ILE A 546 -21.83 -2.97 27.11
C ILE A 546 -22.90 -2.90 26.01
N ASN A 547 -22.77 -1.94 25.12
CA ASN A 547 -23.66 -1.75 23.98
C ASN A 547 -22.88 -1.80 22.65
N TYR A 548 -23.58 -1.86 21.51
CA TYR A 548 -22.94 -2.01 20.19
C TYR A 548 -21.89 -0.91 19.91
N VAL A 549 -22.12 0.30 20.43
CA VAL A 549 -21.24 1.46 20.25
C VAL A 549 -19.88 1.27 20.93
N ASP A 550 -19.79 0.47 22.00
CA ASP A 550 -18.54 0.21 22.71
C ASP A 550 -17.55 -0.61 21.83
N PHE A 551 -18.04 -1.58 21.05
CA PHE A 551 -17.21 -2.31 20.07
C PHE A 551 -16.70 -1.39 18.95
N TRP A 552 -17.50 -0.40 18.55
CA TRP A 552 -17.09 0.57 17.55
C TRP A 552 -16.08 1.58 18.11
N ALA A 553 -16.29 2.05 19.34
CA ALA A 553 -15.37 2.89 20.08
C ALA A 553 -14.02 2.20 20.28
N TYR A 554 -14.03 0.93 20.72
CA TYR A 554 -12.84 0.08 20.81
C TYR A 554 -12.08 0.05 19.48
N GLU A 555 -12.74 -0.23 18.36
CA GLU A 555 -12.06 -0.30 17.07
C GLU A 555 -11.43 1.03 16.67
N LYS A 556 -12.10 2.17 16.90
CA LYS A 556 -11.53 3.49 16.63
C LYS A 556 -10.33 3.77 17.55
N MET A 557 -10.46 3.47 18.83
CA MET A 557 -9.40 3.67 19.81
C MET A 557 -8.21 2.74 19.57
N ASP A 558 -8.40 1.52 19.07
CA ASP A 558 -7.28 0.65 18.68
C ASP A 558 -6.51 1.24 17.49
N TRP A 559 -7.18 1.86 16.52
CA TRP A 559 -6.51 2.59 15.45
C TRP A 559 -5.66 3.74 16.01
N LEU A 560 -6.21 4.56 16.91
CA LEU A 560 -5.48 5.67 17.54
C LEU A 560 -4.33 5.18 18.44
N ARG A 561 -4.54 4.08 19.17
CA ARG A 561 -3.55 3.39 20.01
C ARG A 561 -2.39 2.86 19.19
N GLN A 562 -2.66 2.22 18.05
CA GLN A 562 -1.62 1.73 17.14
C GLN A 562 -0.93 2.89 16.39
N PHE A 563 -1.61 4.00 16.13
CA PHE A 563 -1.05 5.17 15.47
C PHE A 563 -0.09 5.96 16.36
N SER A 564 -0.47 6.21 17.62
CA SER A 564 0.41 6.85 18.61
C SER A 564 0.23 6.22 19.99
N PRO A 565 0.92 5.08 20.26
CA PRO A 565 0.87 4.42 21.56
C PRO A 565 1.24 5.40 22.69
N LYS A 566 2.28 6.21 22.49
CA LYS A 566 2.77 7.20 23.47
C LYS A 566 1.77 8.31 23.82
N THR A 567 0.87 8.68 22.90
CA THR A 567 -0.20 9.65 23.21
C THR A 567 -1.37 8.95 23.89
N PHE A 568 -1.73 7.75 23.43
CA PHE A 568 -2.88 6.99 23.93
C PHE A 568 -2.71 6.56 25.40
N ILE A 569 -1.50 6.12 25.81
CA ILE A 569 -1.24 5.67 27.19
C ILE A 569 -1.30 6.76 28.27
N LYS A 570 -1.59 8.02 27.90
CA LYS A 570 -1.80 9.12 28.87
C LYS A 570 -3.23 9.15 29.45
N TYR A 571 -4.12 8.31 28.92
CA TYR A 571 -5.55 8.32 29.24
C TYR A 571 -5.96 7.01 29.91
N ASP A 572 -5.66 6.88 31.21
CA ASP A 572 -5.82 5.64 31.97
C ASP A 572 -7.22 5.02 31.82
N ASN A 573 -8.28 5.82 31.88
CA ASN A 573 -9.65 5.31 31.73
C ASN A 573 -9.95 4.74 30.33
N LEU A 574 -9.34 5.29 29.27
CA LEU A 574 -9.43 4.74 27.92
C LEU A 574 -8.61 3.46 27.79
N VAL A 575 -7.43 3.39 28.41
CA VAL A 575 -6.60 2.17 28.46
C VAL A 575 -7.33 1.05 29.22
N GLU A 576 -7.93 1.35 30.37
CA GLU A 576 -8.76 0.41 31.13
C GLU A 576 -9.96 -0.08 30.33
N PHE A 577 -10.66 0.79 29.60
CA PHE A 577 -11.76 0.40 28.72
C PHE A 577 -11.29 -0.60 27.65
N MET A 578 -10.16 -0.36 27.00
CA MET A 578 -9.58 -1.24 25.99
C MET A 578 -9.27 -2.62 26.59
N ILE A 579 -8.57 -2.65 27.72
CA ILE A 579 -8.23 -3.89 28.45
C ILE A 579 -9.50 -4.64 28.87
N ARG A 580 -10.53 -3.92 29.35
CA ARG A 580 -11.80 -4.50 29.81
C ARG A 580 -12.53 -5.23 28.68
N LEU A 581 -12.54 -4.68 27.47
CA LEU A 581 -13.15 -5.33 26.30
C LEU A 581 -12.29 -6.49 25.79
N GLU A 582 -10.96 -6.33 25.72
CA GLU A 582 -10.00 -7.37 25.33
C GLU A 582 -9.99 -8.58 26.29
N CYS A 583 -10.33 -8.38 27.56
CA CYS A 583 -10.41 -9.43 28.58
C CYS A 583 -11.74 -10.21 28.58
N LEU A 584 -12.77 -9.77 27.86
CA LEU A 584 -14.04 -10.53 27.76
C LEU A 584 -13.77 -11.92 27.14
N PRO A 585 -14.20 -13.04 27.74
CA PRO A 585 -13.78 -14.38 27.32
C PRO A 585 -13.99 -14.69 25.82
N THR A 586 -15.14 -14.29 25.26
CA THR A 586 -15.48 -14.48 23.85
C THR A 586 -14.65 -13.61 22.91
N ILE A 587 -14.40 -12.35 23.28
CA ILE A 587 -13.51 -11.45 22.53
C ILE A 587 -12.06 -11.94 22.59
N LYS A 588 -11.58 -12.33 23.77
CA LYS A 588 -10.23 -12.86 23.98
C LYS A 588 -9.98 -14.16 23.20
N ALA A 589 -11.01 -14.99 23.03
CA ALA A 589 -10.95 -16.17 22.18
C ALA A 589 -10.88 -15.78 20.70
N TYR A 590 -11.75 -14.86 20.24
CA TYR A 590 -11.77 -14.38 18.86
C TYR A 590 -10.48 -13.64 18.46
N MET A 591 -9.94 -12.75 19.29
CA MET A 591 -8.67 -12.04 19.01
C MET A 591 -7.44 -12.96 18.91
N LYS A 592 -7.56 -14.21 19.38
CA LYS A 592 -6.55 -15.26 19.24
C LYS A 592 -6.81 -16.21 18.08
N SER A 593 -7.98 -16.11 17.44
CA SER A 593 -8.39 -17.02 16.36
C SER A 593 -7.91 -16.49 15.00
N PRO A 594 -7.72 -17.37 13.99
CA PRO A 594 -7.21 -16.96 12.67
C PRO A 594 -8.16 -16.02 11.92
N GLU A 595 -9.44 -15.95 12.32
CA GLU A 595 -10.46 -15.04 11.78
C GLU A 595 -10.30 -13.57 12.29
N PHE A 596 -9.37 -13.31 13.22
CA PHE A 596 -9.06 -11.95 13.66
C PHE A 596 -8.00 -11.29 12.77
N ILE A 597 -8.45 -10.38 11.90
CA ILE A 597 -7.57 -9.53 11.10
C ILE A 597 -6.91 -8.50 12.02
N SER A 598 -5.78 -8.86 12.63
CA SER A 598 -5.01 -7.91 13.46
C SER A 598 -4.49 -6.72 12.64
N TRP A 599 -4.22 -6.95 11.35
CA TRP A 599 -3.65 -6.01 10.40
C TRP A 599 -3.74 -6.57 8.97
N PRO A 600 -3.82 -5.76 7.90
CA PRO A 600 -3.91 -4.29 7.86
C PRO A 600 -5.23 -3.70 8.33
N LEU A 601 -5.14 -2.48 8.86
CA LEU A 601 -6.27 -1.69 9.33
C LEU A 601 -7.07 -1.11 8.15
N PHE A 602 -6.41 -0.61 7.12
CA PHE A 602 -7.04 0.02 5.95
C PHE A 602 -6.32 -0.32 4.65
N GLY A 603 -7.06 -0.31 3.54
CA GLY A 603 -6.53 -0.61 2.20
C GLY A 603 -6.20 0.66 1.45
N HIS A 604 -5.09 0.68 0.70
CA HIS A 604 -4.66 1.83 -0.11
C HIS A 604 -4.42 3.13 0.67
N SER A 605 -4.25 3.05 2.00
CA SER A 605 -3.92 4.17 2.87
C SER A 605 -2.40 4.32 3.08
N GLN A 606 -1.98 5.53 3.42
CA GLN A 606 -0.60 5.87 3.80
C GLN A 606 -0.21 5.25 5.16
N TRP A 607 -1.18 5.11 6.07
CA TRP A 607 -1.01 4.40 7.34
C TRP A 607 -2.07 3.33 7.56
N GLY A 608 -1.67 2.19 8.12
CA GLY A 608 -2.56 1.04 8.36
C GLY A 608 -2.36 -0.17 7.43
N PHE A 609 -1.33 -0.21 6.57
CA PHE A 609 -1.24 -1.21 5.50
C PHE A 609 -0.20 -2.38 5.63
N LYS A 610 0.92 -2.30 6.39
CA LYS A 610 1.98 -3.37 6.42
C LYS A 610 2.34 -4.01 7.80
N LYS A 611 2.48 -5.36 7.89
CA LYS A 611 3.05 -6.17 9.03
C LYS A 611 4.03 -7.25 8.51
N LEU A 612 4.49 -8.23 9.32
CA LEU A 612 5.71 -9.05 9.07
C LEU A 612 5.58 -10.57 9.54
N SER A 613 6.11 -11.62 8.83
CA SER A 613 6.30 -13.09 9.24
C SER A 613 7.35 -13.88 8.35
N THR A 614 7.75 -15.19 8.51
CA THR A 614 8.40 -16.20 7.51
C THR A 614 8.98 -17.57 8.11
N ASP A 615 9.73 -18.44 7.34
CA ASP A 615 10.28 -19.81 7.70
C ASP A 615 11.74 -20.36 7.37
N THR A 616 12.19 -21.50 7.95
CA THR A 616 13.55 -22.13 7.83
C THR A 616 13.80 -23.19 6.71
N HIS A 617 15.07 -23.43 6.26
CA HIS A 617 15.44 -24.67 5.50
C HIS A 617 16.96 -25.08 5.42
N LEU A 618 17.87 -24.60 6.29
CA LEU A 618 19.35 -24.61 6.08
C LEU A 618 20.20 -25.66 6.86
N ALA A 619 19.60 -26.65 7.50
CA ALA A 619 20.18 -27.32 8.69
C ALA A 619 21.52 -28.08 8.57
N ASN A 620 21.93 -28.58 7.38
CA ASN A 620 23.14 -29.40 7.27
C ASN A 620 24.40 -28.61 6.86
N TRP A 621 24.33 -27.77 5.81
CA TRP A 621 25.43 -26.85 5.44
C TRP A 621 25.80 -25.90 6.60
N ALA A 622 24.83 -25.58 7.47
CA ALA A 622 25.02 -24.74 8.64
C ALA A 622 26.07 -25.26 9.65
N LYS A 623 26.44 -26.55 9.64
CA LYS A 623 27.41 -27.12 10.59
C LYS A 623 28.87 -26.98 10.13
N GLU A 624 29.12 -27.14 8.83
CA GLU A 624 30.49 -27.15 8.28
C GLU A 624 30.97 -25.76 7.83
N LYS A 625 30.08 -24.94 7.27
CA LYS A 625 30.46 -23.68 6.61
C LYS A 625 31.26 -22.71 7.49
N PHE A 626 31.02 -22.72 8.79
CA PHE A 626 31.65 -21.80 9.74
C PHE A 626 33.08 -22.21 10.16
N THR A 627 33.55 -23.43 9.86
CA THR A 627 34.90 -23.89 10.22
C THR A 627 35.99 -23.50 9.21
N LEU A 628 35.59 -23.14 7.99
CA LEU A 628 36.52 -22.85 6.87
C LEU A 628 37.21 -21.47 6.98
N GLY A 629 36.70 -20.58 7.84
CA GLY A 629 37.21 -19.21 7.98
C GLY A 629 37.00 -18.36 6.72
N LEU A 630 35.86 -18.53 6.06
CA LEU A 630 35.40 -17.73 4.91
C LEU A 630 34.62 -16.51 5.43
N ASP A 631 34.81 -15.34 4.81
CA ASP A 631 34.12 -14.09 5.20
C ASP A 631 32.58 -14.24 5.12
N PHE A 632 32.11 -14.75 3.98
CA PHE A 632 30.71 -15.05 3.68
C PHE A 632 30.56 -16.55 3.33
N PRO A 633 30.37 -17.47 4.30
CA PRO A 633 30.38 -18.90 4.04
C PRO A 633 29.26 -19.38 3.10
N ASN A 634 29.61 -19.56 1.82
CA ASN A 634 28.74 -19.97 0.72
C ASN A 634 29.49 -20.88 -0.27
N LEU A 635 28.76 -21.55 -1.17
CA LEU A 635 29.33 -22.33 -2.26
C LEU A 635 29.16 -21.59 -3.61
N PRO A 636 30.12 -21.69 -4.55
CA PRO A 636 31.44 -22.30 -4.39
C PRO A 636 32.38 -21.44 -3.52
N TYR A 637 33.41 -22.08 -2.98
CA TYR A 637 34.52 -21.42 -2.29
C TYR A 637 35.87 -21.79 -2.93
N TYR A 638 36.88 -20.95 -2.72
CA TYR A 638 38.27 -21.16 -3.15
C TYR A 638 39.20 -20.79 -2.00
N ILE A 639 40.19 -21.64 -1.72
CA ILE A 639 41.21 -21.40 -0.68
C ILE A 639 42.58 -21.67 -1.30
N ASP A 640 43.44 -20.66 -1.26
CA ASP A 640 44.84 -20.74 -1.67
C ASP A 640 45.71 -19.91 -0.72
N GLY A 641 46.43 -20.61 0.17
CA GLY A 641 47.20 -19.98 1.25
C GLY A 641 46.34 -19.07 2.14
N THR A 642 46.62 -17.77 2.11
CA THR A 642 45.88 -16.74 2.85
C THR A 642 44.64 -16.22 2.09
N ILE A 643 44.52 -16.48 0.79
CA ILE A 643 43.36 -16.08 0.00
C ILE A 643 42.23 -17.07 0.23
N LYS A 644 41.11 -16.55 0.73
CA LYS A 644 39.89 -17.31 1.03
C LYS A 644 38.70 -16.59 0.41
N LEU A 645 38.15 -17.15 -0.66
CA LEU A 645 37.10 -16.56 -1.48
C LEU A 645 35.84 -17.40 -1.45
N THR A 646 34.71 -16.72 -1.57
CA THR A 646 33.42 -17.31 -1.96
C THR A 646 32.86 -16.49 -3.11
N GLN A 647 31.73 -16.92 -3.68
CA GLN A 647 31.10 -16.34 -4.87
C GLN A 647 31.88 -16.63 -6.17
N SER A 648 31.23 -17.33 -7.10
CA SER A 648 31.85 -17.83 -8.33
C SER A 648 32.52 -16.72 -9.14
N LYS A 649 31.89 -15.56 -9.28
CA LYS A 649 32.46 -14.42 -10.01
C LYS A 649 33.68 -13.79 -9.33
N ALA A 650 33.69 -13.70 -7.99
CA ALA A 650 34.86 -13.17 -7.27
C ALA A 650 36.06 -14.12 -7.40
N ILE A 651 35.80 -15.44 -7.34
CA ILE A 651 36.81 -16.49 -7.62
C ILE A 651 37.32 -16.36 -9.06
N MET A 652 36.44 -16.24 -10.06
CA MET A 652 36.82 -16.10 -11.47
C MET A 652 37.62 -14.82 -11.75
N ARG A 653 37.30 -13.69 -11.10
CA ARG A 653 38.07 -12.44 -11.23
C ARG A 653 39.45 -12.53 -10.58
N HIS A 654 39.55 -13.13 -9.39
CA HIS A 654 40.85 -13.35 -8.73
C HIS A 654 41.74 -14.31 -9.53
N LEU A 655 41.22 -15.46 -9.96
CA LEU A 655 41.92 -16.37 -10.86
C LEU A 655 42.30 -15.67 -12.18
N GLY A 656 41.40 -14.83 -12.70
CA GLY A 656 41.65 -13.96 -13.85
C GLY A 656 42.88 -13.08 -13.65
N ARG A 657 42.92 -12.29 -12.59
CA ARG A 657 44.07 -11.43 -12.25
C ARG A 657 45.36 -12.26 -12.05
N LYS A 658 45.28 -13.31 -11.24
CA LYS A 658 46.40 -14.18 -10.86
C LYS A 658 47.07 -14.85 -12.06
N HIS A 659 46.30 -15.17 -13.11
CA HIS A 659 46.79 -15.88 -14.30
C HIS A 659 46.82 -15.03 -15.58
N GLY A 660 46.62 -13.70 -15.47
CA GLY A 660 46.67 -12.80 -16.63
C GLY A 660 45.51 -12.95 -17.62
N LEU A 661 44.38 -13.51 -17.19
CA LEU A 661 43.14 -13.68 -17.97
C LEU A 661 42.15 -12.53 -17.69
N VAL A 662 42.68 -11.30 -17.66
CA VAL A 662 41.95 -10.04 -17.54
C VAL A 662 42.43 -9.09 -18.62
N ALA A 663 41.52 -8.33 -19.22
CA ALA A 663 41.85 -7.35 -20.24
C ALA A 663 42.85 -6.30 -19.74
N THR A 664 43.82 -5.95 -20.58
CA THR A 664 44.93 -5.04 -20.24
C THR A 664 44.72 -3.59 -20.69
N ASP A 665 43.66 -3.32 -21.47
CA ASP A 665 43.25 -1.99 -21.92
C ASP A 665 41.81 -1.68 -21.47
N GLU A 666 41.46 -0.40 -21.32
CA GLU A 666 40.14 0.00 -20.81
C GLU A 666 38.99 -0.42 -21.74
N THR A 667 39.20 -0.54 -23.05
CA THR A 667 38.14 -1.02 -23.97
C THR A 667 37.85 -2.49 -23.73
N GLY A 668 38.88 -3.31 -23.55
CA GLY A 668 38.76 -4.71 -23.15
C GLY A 668 38.14 -4.88 -21.76
N LEU A 669 38.54 -4.04 -20.78
CA LEU A 669 37.98 -4.06 -19.41
C LEU A 669 36.49 -3.68 -19.40
N VAL A 670 36.10 -2.67 -20.17
CA VAL A 670 34.70 -2.29 -20.39
C VAL A 670 33.89 -3.46 -20.96
N ARG A 671 34.38 -4.11 -22.02
CA ARG A 671 33.73 -5.28 -22.64
C ARG A 671 33.59 -6.45 -21.67
N GLN A 672 34.62 -6.68 -20.85
CA GLN A 672 34.63 -7.70 -19.81
C GLN A 672 33.57 -7.43 -18.74
N ASP A 673 33.51 -6.21 -18.20
CA ASP A 673 32.55 -5.83 -17.17
C ASP A 673 31.09 -5.90 -17.65
N VAL A 674 30.83 -5.44 -18.88
CA VAL A 674 29.49 -5.48 -19.49
C VAL A 674 29.06 -6.92 -19.80
N LEU A 675 29.95 -7.75 -20.36
CA LEU A 675 29.63 -9.15 -20.65
C LEU A 675 29.40 -9.96 -19.36
N ASP A 676 30.22 -9.77 -18.33
CA ASP A 676 30.06 -10.41 -17.03
C ASP A 676 28.63 -10.20 -16.49
N GLN A 677 28.12 -8.97 -16.55
CA GLN A 677 26.74 -8.66 -16.15
C GLN A 677 25.71 -9.29 -17.08
N GLN A 678 25.87 -9.14 -18.40
CA GLN A 678 24.93 -9.66 -19.39
C GLN A 678 24.74 -11.19 -19.31
N LEU A 679 25.83 -11.93 -19.11
CA LEU A 679 25.78 -13.39 -18.94
C LEU A 679 24.96 -13.78 -17.70
N ALA A 680 25.10 -13.05 -16.59
CA ALA A 680 24.34 -13.32 -15.37
C ALA A 680 22.83 -13.04 -15.53
N ASP A 681 22.45 -12.00 -16.25
CA ASP A 681 21.04 -11.71 -16.56
C ASP A 681 20.44 -12.85 -17.41
N ILE A 682 21.17 -13.31 -18.43
CA ILE A 682 20.73 -14.41 -19.30
C ILE A 682 20.62 -15.73 -18.51
N ILE A 683 21.62 -16.07 -17.69
CA ILE A 683 21.61 -17.24 -16.80
C ILE A 683 20.42 -17.18 -15.84
N THR A 684 20.16 -16.02 -15.23
CA THR A 684 19.06 -15.84 -14.27
C THR A 684 17.72 -16.13 -14.93
N ILE A 685 17.44 -15.53 -16.10
CA ILE A 685 16.20 -15.73 -16.86
C ILE A 685 16.05 -17.19 -17.30
N PHE A 686 17.11 -17.80 -17.84
CA PHE A 686 17.06 -19.21 -18.27
C PHE A 686 16.77 -20.15 -17.10
N LEU A 687 17.37 -19.91 -15.94
CA LEU A 687 17.13 -20.71 -14.74
C LEU A 687 15.73 -20.51 -14.17
N SER A 688 15.27 -19.26 -13.99
CA SER A 688 13.98 -18.98 -13.36
C SER A 688 12.79 -19.35 -14.24
N ASP A 689 12.82 -18.94 -15.50
CA ASP A 689 11.63 -18.92 -16.36
C ASP A 689 11.51 -20.23 -17.15
N VAL A 690 12.61 -20.98 -17.30
CA VAL A 690 12.66 -22.24 -18.04
C VAL A 690 13.02 -23.41 -17.13
N VAL A 691 14.26 -23.49 -16.65
CA VAL A 691 14.79 -24.69 -15.98
C VAL A 691 14.06 -25.02 -14.67
N LEU A 692 13.61 -24.01 -13.92
CA LEU A 692 12.86 -24.16 -12.67
C LEU A 692 11.34 -23.97 -12.84
N SER A 693 10.84 -23.78 -14.06
CA SER A 693 9.41 -23.59 -14.33
C SER A 693 8.57 -24.77 -13.83
N LYS A 694 7.37 -24.49 -13.32
CA LYS A 694 6.39 -25.53 -13.00
C LYS A 694 5.84 -26.20 -14.27
N ASP A 695 5.71 -25.44 -15.36
CA ASP A 695 5.37 -25.90 -16.70
C ASP A 695 6.58 -25.73 -17.62
N PHE A 696 7.51 -26.68 -17.50
CA PHE A 696 8.71 -26.71 -18.31
C PHE A 696 8.44 -26.92 -19.81
N PRO A 697 7.51 -27.79 -20.25
CA PRO A 697 7.23 -27.96 -21.69
C PRO A 697 6.81 -26.66 -22.38
N ALA A 698 5.84 -25.92 -21.82
CA ALA A 698 5.40 -24.66 -22.40
C ALA A 698 6.52 -23.59 -22.35
N ALA A 699 7.22 -23.49 -21.22
CA ALA A 699 8.33 -22.56 -21.06
C ALA A 699 9.48 -22.82 -22.06
N LYS A 700 9.83 -24.09 -22.29
CA LYS A 700 10.87 -24.50 -23.26
C LYS A 700 10.50 -24.07 -24.68
N VAL A 701 9.29 -24.39 -25.13
CA VAL A 701 8.82 -24.03 -26.49
C VAL A 701 8.84 -22.51 -26.67
N LYS A 702 8.26 -21.77 -25.72
CA LYS A 702 8.23 -20.30 -25.75
C LYS A 702 9.64 -19.71 -25.78
N TYR A 703 10.52 -20.16 -24.90
CA TYR A 703 11.88 -19.62 -24.79
C TYR A 703 12.72 -19.88 -26.05
N ILE A 704 12.59 -21.05 -26.69
CA ILE A 704 13.28 -21.35 -27.96
C ILE A 704 12.74 -20.49 -29.10
N ALA A 705 11.43 -20.24 -29.15
CA ALA A 705 10.80 -19.44 -30.20
C ALA A 705 11.07 -17.92 -30.06
N GLU A 706 10.93 -17.39 -28.84
CA GLU A 706 10.89 -15.94 -28.59
C GLU A 706 12.20 -15.38 -28.04
N THR A 707 12.83 -16.04 -27.06
CA THR A 707 13.86 -15.42 -26.20
C THR A 707 15.29 -15.81 -26.57
N LEU A 708 15.55 -17.11 -26.73
CA LEU A 708 16.87 -17.65 -27.04
C LEU A 708 17.48 -17.08 -28.34
N PRO A 709 16.71 -16.90 -29.45
CA PRO A 709 17.26 -16.30 -30.67
C PRO A 709 17.76 -14.87 -30.45
N GLN A 710 17.05 -14.06 -29.64
CA GLN A 710 17.43 -12.67 -29.34
C GLN A 710 18.71 -12.60 -28.48
N GLN A 711 18.84 -13.50 -27.50
CA GLN A 711 20.03 -13.57 -26.64
C GLN A 711 21.26 -14.02 -27.43
N LEU A 712 21.13 -15.03 -28.30
CA LEU A 712 22.21 -15.48 -29.18
C LEU A 712 22.59 -14.45 -30.23
N ASP A 713 21.62 -13.75 -30.84
CA ASP A 713 21.89 -12.61 -31.74
C ASP A 713 22.68 -11.50 -31.02
N SER A 714 22.29 -11.15 -29.78
CA SER A 714 23.01 -10.13 -29.01
C SER A 714 24.44 -10.56 -28.65
N LEU A 715 24.66 -11.82 -28.26
CA LEU A 715 25.99 -12.36 -28.01
C LEU A 715 26.83 -12.47 -29.29
N SER A 716 26.22 -12.88 -30.41
CA SER A 716 26.87 -13.00 -31.72
C SER A 716 27.34 -11.64 -32.24
N ARG A 717 26.49 -10.60 -32.14
CA ARG A 717 26.84 -9.21 -32.44
C ARG A 717 27.94 -8.70 -31.53
N PHE A 718 27.85 -8.98 -30.23
CA PHE A 718 28.86 -8.53 -29.27
C PHE A 718 30.22 -9.23 -29.46
N LEU A 719 30.27 -10.50 -29.87
CA LEU A 719 31.53 -11.11 -30.31
C LEU A 719 32.04 -10.45 -31.60
N GLY A 720 31.15 -10.31 -32.59
CA GLY A 720 31.47 -9.78 -33.91
C GLY A 720 32.53 -10.65 -34.61
N THR A 721 33.62 -10.02 -35.03
CA THR A 721 34.79 -10.65 -35.68
C THR A 721 35.95 -10.97 -34.74
N ARG A 722 35.82 -10.68 -33.43
CA ARG A 722 36.89 -10.90 -32.44
C ARG A 722 37.14 -12.40 -32.24
N GLN A 723 38.36 -12.75 -31.81
CA GLN A 723 38.69 -14.14 -31.48
C GLN A 723 38.06 -14.59 -30.16
N TRP A 724 37.96 -13.66 -29.21
CA TRP A 724 37.40 -13.79 -27.87
C TRP A 724 36.54 -12.56 -27.59
N PHE A 725 35.60 -12.63 -26.64
CA PHE A 725 34.63 -11.55 -26.43
C PHE A 725 35.26 -10.19 -26.09
N THR A 726 36.39 -10.20 -25.39
CA THR A 726 37.11 -8.97 -25.02
C THR A 726 38.04 -8.45 -26.13
N GLY A 727 38.52 -9.32 -27.03
CA GLY A 727 39.46 -8.96 -28.10
C GLY A 727 40.20 -10.16 -28.71
N ASN A 728 41.53 -10.09 -28.73
CA ASN A 728 42.40 -11.15 -29.28
C ASN A 728 42.97 -12.10 -28.22
N HIS A 729 42.78 -11.80 -26.93
CA HIS A 729 43.24 -12.62 -25.81
C HIS A 729 42.03 -13.19 -25.06
N ILE A 730 42.17 -14.43 -24.57
CA ILE A 730 41.14 -15.09 -23.75
C ILE A 730 41.15 -14.52 -22.33
N ASN A 731 39.99 -14.14 -21.82
CA ASN A 731 39.82 -13.62 -20.47
C ASN A 731 38.77 -14.45 -19.70
N TYR A 732 38.68 -14.28 -18.37
CA TYR A 732 37.81 -15.12 -17.54
C TYR A 732 36.33 -15.12 -17.97
N VAL A 733 35.85 -14.05 -18.62
CA VAL A 733 34.49 -13.95 -19.15
C VAL A 733 34.21 -14.87 -20.33
N ASP A 734 35.24 -15.27 -21.08
CA ASP A 734 35.10 -16.23 -22.17
C ASP A 734 34.78 -17.64 -21.64
N PHE A 735 35.24 -17.98 -20.43
CA PHE A 735 34.88 -19.21 -19.72
C PHE A 735 33.41 -19.19 -19.26
N LEU A 736 32.95 -18.05 -18.73
CA LEU A 736 31.53 -17.86 -18.35
C LEU A 736 30.60 -17.91 -19.58
N ALA A 737 31.06 -17.35 -20.70
CA ALA A 737 30.32 -17.38 -21.96
C ALA A 737 30.30 -18.77 -22.58
N TYR A 738 31.41 -19.52 -22.52
CA TYR A 738 31.47 -20.91 -22.95
C TYR A 738 30.42 -21.76 -22.23
N GLU A 739 30.37 -21.70 -20.89
CA GLU A 739 29.45 -22.51 -20.07
C GLU A 739 27.99 -22.28 -20.47
N LEU A 740 27.58 -21.01 -20.59
CA LEU A 740 26.23 -20.64 -21.00
C LEU A 740 25.90 -21.08 -22.45
N LEU A 741 26.85 -20.91 -23.37
CA LEU A 741 26.67 -21.31 -24.77
C LEU A 741 26.61 -22.83 -24.91
N ASP A 742 27.32 -23.59 -24.07
CA ASP A 742 27.20 -25.04 -24.02
C ASP A 742 25.85 -25.50 -23.46
N TRP A 743 25.35 -24.87 -22.39
CA TRP A 743 23.99 -25.12 -21.90
C TRP A 743 22.94 -24.87 -23.01
N PHE A 744 23.07 -23.77 -23.75
CA PHE A 744 22.18 -23.49 -24.89
C PHE A 744 22.34 -24.48 -26.04
N ARG A 745 23.57 -24.92 -26.33
CA ARG A 745 23.85 -25.96 -27.34
C ARG A 745 23.19 -27.28 -26.95
N LEU A 746 23.27 -27.69 -25.69
CA LEU A 746 22.60 -28.88 -25.16
C LEU A 746 21.08 -28.72 -25.10
N PHE A 747 20.57 -27.50 -24.89
CA PHE A 747 19.14 -27.22 -24.76
C PHE A 747 18.40 -27.16 -26.10
N SER A 748 19.01 -26.52 -27.11
CA SER A 748 18.49 -26.33 -28.47
C SER A 748 19.65 -26.19 -29.48
N PRO A 749 20.25 -27.30 -29.94
CA PRO A 749 21.39 -27.28 -30.87
C PRO A 749 21.09 -26.51 -32.16
N GLU A 750 19.89 -26.73 -32.71
CA GLU A 750 19.42 -26.09 -33.95
C GLU A 750 19.38 -24.56 -33.88
N THR A 751 19.14 -23.99 -32.69
CA THR A 751 19.08 -22.52 -32.53
C THR A 751 20.48 -21.93 -32.41
N VAL A 752 21.40 -22.59 -31.68
CA VAL A 752 22.81 -22.16 -31.57
C VAL A 752 23.55 -22.28 -32.90
N ASN A 753 23.30 -23.35 -33.66
CA ASN A 753 23.95 -23.60 -34.95
C ASN A 753 23.66 -22.53 -36.03
N LYS A 754 22.70 -21.63 -35.82
CA LYS A 754 22.46 -20.46 -36.69
C LYS A 754 23.56 -19.39 -36.56
N TYR A 755 24.29 -19.36 -35.44
CA TYR A 755 25.27 -18.32 -35.10
C TYR A 755 26.70 -18.85 -35.21
N GLN A 756 27.22 -18.92 -36.44
CA GLN A 756 28.49 -19.56 -36.75
C GLN A 756 29.70 -18.99 -35.98
N ASN A 757 29.73 -17.69 -35.67
CA ASN A 757 30.82 -17.12 -34.86
C ASN A 757 30.80 -17.60 -33.39
N LEU A 758 29.62 -17.86 -32.81
CA LEU A 758 29.49 -18.46 -31.48
C LEU A 758 29.87 -19.95 -31.50
N VAL A 759 29.50 -20.68 -32.56
CA VAL A 759 29.95 -22.08 -32.77
C VAL A 759 31.47 -22.14 -32.87
N HIS A 760 32.09 -21.25 -33.66
CA HIS A 760 33.56 -21.15 -33.75
C HIS A 760 34.22 -20.78 -32.42
N LEU A 761 33.57 -20.00 -31.56
CA LEU A 761 34.08 -19.70 -30.21
C LEU A 761 34.05 -20.95 -29.31
N LEU A 762 32.95 -21.71 -29.31
CA LEU A 762 32.86 -22.99 -28.58
C LEU A 762 33.97 -23.96 -29.03
N THR A 763 34.09 -24.21 -30.34
CA THR A 763 35.13 -25.12 -30.88
C THR A 763 36.55 -24.64 -30.58
N ARG A 764 36.81 -23.33 -30.60
CA ARG A 764 38.11 -22.75 -30.24
C ARG A 764 38.43 -22.98 -28.77
N PHE A 765 37.46 -22.78 -27.88
CA PHE A 765 37.60 -22.98 -26.44
C PHE A 765 37.85 -24.46 -26.09
N GLU A 766 37.07 -25.37 -26.65
CA GLU A 766 37.25 -26.84 -26.51
C GLU A 766 38.59 -27.34 -27.06
N SER A 767 39.15 -26.62 -28.04
CA SER A 767 40.44 -26.94 -28.64
C SER A 767 41.65 -26.48 -27.82
N LEU A 768 41.46 -25.65 -26.78
CA LEU A 768 42.54 -25.23 -25.90
C LEU A 768 43.15 -26.47 -25.21
N PRO A 769 44.48 -26.69 -25.25
CA PRO A 769 45.08 -27.95 -24.79
C PRO A 769 44.70 -28.37 -23.36
N ALA A 770 44.62 -27.41 -22.42
CA ALA A 770 44.21 -27.67 -21.04
C ALA A 770 42.72 -28.05 -20.91
N ILE A 771 41.84 -27.36 -21.63
CA ILE A 771 40.39 -27.64 -21.64
C ILE A 771 40.12 -29.00 -22.31
N LYS A 772 40.79 -29.28 -23.43
CA LYS A 772 40.71 -30.56 -24.14
C LYS A 772 41.22 -31.75 -23.32
N ALA A 773 42.18 -31.51 -22.42
CA ALA A 773 42.64 -32.50 -21.47
C ALA A 773 41.62 -32.70 -20.34
N TYR A 774 41.12 -31.61 -19.74
CA TYR A 774 40.09 -31.65 -18.70
C TYR A 774 38.81 -32.35 -19.17
N MET A 775 38.27 -32.02 -20.34
CA MET A 775 37.05 -32.65 -20.89
C MET A 775 37.18 -34.16 -21.17
N LYS A 776 38.40 -34.72 -21.14
CA LYS A 776 38.67 -36.16 -21.26
C LYS A 776 38.91 -36.84 -19.91
N SER A 777 39.03 -36.07 -18.83
CA SER A 777 39.40 -36.58 -17.51
C SER A 777 38.14 -36.92 -16.69
N PRO A 778 38.24 -37.80 -15.67
CA PRO A 778 37.09 -38.21 -14.87
C PRO A 778 36.52 -37.07 -14.00
N GLU A 779 37.25 -35.97 -13.84
CA GLU A 779 36.82 -34.75 -13.14
C GLU A 779 35.89 -33.86 -13.98
N PHE A 780 35.67 -34.16 -15.28
CA PHE A 780 34.73 -33.42 -16.12
C PHE A 780 33.29 -33.90 -15.94
N ILE A 781 32.46 -33.04 -15.36
CA ILE A 781 31.04 -33.31 -15.13
C ILE A 781 30.23 -32.87 -16.36
N SER A 782 29.98 -33.80 -17.28
CA SER A 782 29.09 -33.56 -18.43
C SER A 782 27.59 -33.57 -18.08
N TRP A 783 27.22 -34.17 -16.94
CA TRP A 783 25.85 -34.22 -16.41
C TRP A 783 25.86 -34.74 -14.96
N PRO A 784 24.98 -34.28 -14.05
CA PRO A 784 23.97 -33.23 -14.21
C PRO A 784 24.57 -31.82 -14.26
N LEU A 785 23.93 -30.94 -15.04
CA LEU A 785 24.23 -29.51 -15.11
C LEU A 785 23.65 -28.75 -13.91
N PHE A 786 22.49 -29.20 -13.40
CA PHE A 786 21.73 -28.48 -12.36
C PHE A 786 21.25 -29.40 -11.23
N GLY A 787 20.91 -28.80 -10.08
CA GLY A 787 20.46 -29.50 -8.89
C GLY A 787 19.04 -30.12 -8.97
N PRO A 788 18.62 -30.89 -7.96
CA PRO A 788 17.46 -31.79 -8.03
C PRO A 788 16.09 -31.16 -8.27
N HIS A 789 15.96 -29.84 -8.13
CA HIS A 789 14.71 -29.10 -8.38
C HIS A 789 14.53 -28.70 -9.86
N ALA A 790 15.59 -28.80 -10.67
CA ALA A 790 15.57 -28.46 -12.09
C ALA A 790 14.75 -29.47 -12.91
N LYS A 791 13.92 -28.95 -13.82
CA LYS A 791 13.09 -29.74 -14.76
C LYS A 791 13.87 -30.24 -15.98
N TRP A 792 15.04 -29.67 -16.22
CA TRP A 792 16.00 -30.07 -17.23
C TRP A 792 17.41 -29.93 -16.64
N GLY A 793 18.40 -30.64 -17.15
CA GLY A 793 19.77 -30.58 -16.64
C GLY A 793 20.07 -31.44 -15.40
N PHE A 794 19.07 -31.98 -14.70
CA PHE A 794 19.29 -32.88 -13.55
C PHE A 794 19.16 -34.38 -13.92
N LYS A 795 18.04 -34.79 -14.51
CA LYS A 795 17.86 -36.15 -15.07
C LYS A 795 17.91 -36.07 -16.59
N LYS A 796 18.62 -37.01 -17.22
CA LYS A 796 18.70 -37.16 -18.68
C LYS A 796 17.34 -37.59 -19.25
#